data_AF-A0A1G6KCR1-F1
#
_entry.id   AF-A0A1G6KCR1-F1
#
_cell.length_a   1.000
_cell.length_b   1.000
_cell.length_c   1.000
_cell.angle_alpha   90.00
_cell.angle_beta   90.00
_cell.angle_gamma   90.00
#
_symmetry.space_group_name_H-M   'P 1'
#
loop_
_entity.id
_entity.type
_entity.pdbx_description
1 polymer ?
#
loop_
_entity_poly.entity_id
_entity_poly.type
_entity_poly.pdbx_seq_one_letter_code
_entity_poly.pdbx_strand_id
1 'polypeptide(L)'
;MRKILLLSLCFLLAGMMFNQAWAVPAYPKPVKFTQADGTTVTLIMRGDENSKWAQTTDGYTLLYNAKGEFEYAVIDSKGDAIPSGVKASDVARRKSNEVALLQNTQKGIGFSESQVGLIKQIKQIRAKQNAQQRAFPTTGARKLICILMGFKDKAFTKTQSDINNLFNQVGYSAGGATGSVKDYYNENSWNQFNLTVTVAGPYTAANNLSYYGSNDASGNDMYPRELVTEGVNAADASVNFADFDNDGDGAVDGVYVLFAGYGEEAGAAANCIWSHAWNIPTVTKDGKTISKYSCSPELMGSSGTTLTGIGVICHEFGHVLGAPDYYDTNYATGGQFDGTGDWDMMAAGSWNNNGLTPAHHNAYSKVKVYGWATATVLSAATNVTVNPVIGNQSFYQINSATSGEYWLIENRQQAGFDAYLPGHGLMIYHVNSGVASASTSNNINATYPQKMYPVCASATSNPGSTAATYGTINGGGCPFPGTGAKTSFTDATTPNMKSWAAANTAKPITAIAENTTTKVITFAFMGGATTATAPTATTNAATSISTTSATLNGNVTANNATTTVTFEYGTTTSYGSTENASPASVTGASATAVSAALASLANNTTYYYRVKAVNSVGTTYGAQQSFTTSANPSSLTLPVTENFGTSTLPSGWATQNVGTGITERWSMSNTANAGGSAYELKCTYVNLSPATTRVITPAINTVGVSQLTLSFKHMFDDYGAGATLRIQTSTDKVNWTNATWSLASVSNANVGPITVNTTITSSLNSATTYIAFVVDGNLYQIDAWYIDNVSISAATASTVPTVTTSSVSAVTATAATCGGNVTADGGATVSARGICYGTSANPTTASSTVASGSGTGSFTANVSGLAANTTYYVRAYATNSNGTSYGAQQSFTTVNQTITYCTSKGNSVTDEWIDLVQFAGINRTSGAEAGYKDNTALVGSVARGSSVSIYLSAGFKSTAYTEFFAVWIDFNQNGTFDAAELVASGSSKLATTLTYSVAIPTTALLGNTRMRVSMKYNAAPTACEAFSYGEVEDYTVSVTAAAGAPGIDNPFASQLGNEDPSSFTVFPNPASNQVTIQLNGIEGNVMMRIYDMRGAMVKVLPINGRDTDVDVSDLAKGVYIISVDEEKEAIKKQFIKL
;
A
#
# COMPACT_ATOMS: atom_id res chain seq x y z
N MET A 1 40.30 -45.93 -42.15
CA MET A 1 39.68 -44.65 -42.58
C MET A 1 38.17 -44.84 -42.56
N ARG A 2 37.55 -44.52 -41.41
CA ARG A 2 36.11 -44.63 -41.11
C ARG A 2 35.75 -43.34 -40.39
N LYS A 3 34.93 -42.49 -41.00
CA LYS A 3 34.16 -41.37 -40.43
C LYS A 3 33.31 -40.79 -41.56
N ILE A 4 32.10 -40.34 -41.25
CA ILE A 4 30.98 -39.93 -42.13
C ILE A 4 29.97 -41.06 -42.38
N LEU A 5 29.23 -41.41 -41.31
CA LEU A 5 27.90 -42.01 -41.37
C LEU A 5 27.28 -41.94 -39.96
N LEU A 6 26.83 -40.74 -39.57
CA LEU A 6 26.01 -40.47 -38.36
C LEU A 6 25.69 -38.97 -38.29
N LEU A 7 24.95 -38.44 -39.27
CA LEU A 7 24.38 -37.08 -39.19
C LEU A 7 23.09 -36.95 -40.03
N SER A 8 22.26 -37.98 -39.98
CA SER A 8 21.00 -38.06 -40.72
C SER A 8 19.93 -38.81 -39.91
N LEU A 9 19.71 -38.36 -38.67
CA LEU A 9 18.56 -38.79 -37.85
C LEU A 9 18.20 -37.74 -36.78
N CYS A 10 17.94 -36.48 -37.15
CA CYS A 10 17.45 -35.45 -36.21
C CYS A 10 16.38 -34.48 -36.75
N PHE A 11 15.78 -34.71 -37.93
CA PHE A 11 14.67 -33.86 -38.39
C PHE A 11 13.52 -34.70 -38.91
N LEU A 12 12.80 -35.33 -37.97
CA LEU A 12 11.47 -35.88 -38.14
C LEU A 12 10.92 -36.23 -36.75
N LEU A 13 10.39 -35.23 -36.05
CA LEU A 13 9.35 -35.40 -35.04
C LEU A 13 8.49 -34.14 -35.07
N ALA A 14 7.32 -34.31 -35.67
CA ALA A 14 6.21 -33.37 -35.71
C ALA A 14 5.70 -33.06 -34.29
N GLY A 15 4.96 -31.95 -34.18
CA GLY A 15 4.53 -31.33 -32.93
C GLY A 15 3.98 -32.29 -31.87
N MET A 16 4.62 -32.29 -30.72
CA MET A 16 4.03 -32.66 -29.45
C MET A 16 4.15 -31.45 -28.53
N MET A 17 2.99 -30.97 -28.05
CA MET A 17 2.91 -29.95 -27.00
C MET A 17 3.41 -30.57 -25.69
N PHE A 18 4.47 -30.02 -25.10
CA PHE A 18 5.06 -30.52 -23.85
C PHE A 18 4.82 -29.51 -22.72
N ASN A 19 3.83 -29.79 -21.84
CA ASN A 19 3.53 -29.01 -20.63
C ASN A 19 4.04 -29.74 -19.37
N GLN A 20 4.18 -29.05 -18.23
CA GLN A 20 4.62 -29.62 -16.94
C GLN A 20 3.47 -30.15 -16.07
N ALA A 21 3.71 -31.22 -15.29
CA ALA A 21 2.81 -31.78 -14.27
C ALA A 21 3.28 -31.43 -12.83
N TRP A 22 2.34 -31.23 -11.90
CA TRP A 22 2.55 -31.01 -10.45
C TRP A 22 1.99 -32.23 -9.70
N ALA A 23 2.65 -32.75 -8.66
CA ALA A 23 2.34 -34.08 -8.15
C ALA A 23 2.70 -34.25 -6.67
N VAL A 24 1.90 -35.00 -5.92
CA VAL A 24 2.16 -35.35 -4.51
C VAL A 24 3.54 -36.01 -4.31
N PRO A 25 4.26 -35.70 -3.20
CA PRO A 25 5.50 -36.39 -2.87
C PRO A 25 5.23 -37.86 -2.52
N ALA A 26 6.22 -38.72 -2.77
CA ALA A 26 6.14 -40.15 -2.45
C ALA A 26 5.78 -40.38 -0.98
N TYR A 27 5.00 -41.44 -0.72
CA TYR A 27 4.57 -41.80 0.63
C TYR A 27 5.80 -41.94 1.58
N PRO A 28 5.89 -41.13 2.64
CA PRO A 28 7.15 -40.93 3.35
C PRO A 28 7.51 -42.05 4.33
N LYS A 29 6.61 -43.03 4.53
CA LYS A 29 6.76 -44.13 5.50
C LYS A 29 7.13 -45.46 4.81
N PRO A 30 7.67 -46.45 5.55
CA PRO A 30 8.03 -47.75 4.97
C PRO A 30 6.83 -48.49 4.35
N VAL A 31 6.98 -48.92 3.10
CA VAL A 31 6.04 -49.74 2.32
C VAL A 31 6.64 -51.11 2.08
N LYS A 32 5.84 -52.17 2.18
CA LYS A 32 6.26 -53.51 1.73
C LYS A 32 5.99 -53.66 0.24
N PHE A 33 7.04 -53.94 -0.52
CA PHE A 33 6.99 -54.23 -1.94
C PHE A 33 7.22 -55.72 -2.18
N THR A 34 6.42 -56.33 -3.04
CA THR A 34 6.58 -57.74 -3.45
C THR A 34 7.31 -57.80 -4.79
N GLN A 35 8.48 -58.43 -4.81
CA GLN A 35 9.30 -58.62 -6.00
C GLN A 35 8.74 -59.74 -6.89
N ALA A 36 9.24 -59.82 -8.13
CA ALA A 36 8.71 -60.73 -9.15
C ALA A 36 8.79 -62.23 -8.77
N ASP A 37 9.69 -62.62 -7.86
CA ASP A 37 9.80 -63.99 -7.34
C ASP A 37 8.97 -64.26 -6.06
N GLY A 38 8.10 -63.33 -5.67
CA GLY A 38 7.26 -63.43 -4.48
C GLY A 38 7.96 -63.06 -3.16
N THR A 39 9.24 -62.70 -3.18
CA THR A 39 9.93 -62.17 -1.99
C THR A 39 9.53 -60.72 -1.70
N THR A 40 9.55 -60.31 -0.44
CA THR A 40 9.19 -58.93 -0.05
C THR A 40 10.42 -58.12 0.39
N VAL A 41 10.42 -56.84 0.07
CA VAL A 41 11.37 -55.84 0.58
C VAL A 41 10.61 -54.63 1.14
N THR A 42 10.98 -54.19 2.35
CA THR A 42 10.44 -52.99 2.98
C THR A 42 11.28 -51.80 2.56
N LEU A 43 10.66 -50.87 1.85
CA LEU A 43 11.30 -49.71 1.24
C LEU A 43 10.62 -48.42 1.66
N ILE A 44 11.35 -47.31 1.59
CA ILE A 44 10.86 -45.95 1.77
C ILE A 44 10.99 -45.27 0.42
N MET A 45 9.86 -44.87 -0.18
CA MET A 45 9.89 -44.12 -1.43
C MET A 45 10.29 -42.67 -1.16
N ARG A 46 11.04 -42.08 -2.09
CA ARG A 46 11.48 -40.68 -2.06
C ARG A 46 11.30 -40.11 -3.47
N GLY A 47 11.01 -38.82 -3.56
CA GLY A 47 10.80 -38.15 -4.84
C GLY A 47 9.36 -37.73 -5.12
N ASP A 48 9.12 -37.33 -6.36
CA ASP A 48 7.83 -37.03 -6.98
C ASP A 48 7.77 -37.65 -8.40
N GLU A 49 6.72 -37.36 -9.17
CA GLU A 49 6.53 -37.83 -10.56
C GLU A 49 7.77 -37.57 -11.46
N ASN A 50 8.55 -36.52 -11.18
CA ASN A 50 9.67 -36.08 -12.02
C ASN A 50 11.04 -36.64 -11.59
N SER A 51 11.17 -37.18 -10.38
CA SER A 51 12.44 -37.70 -9.85
C SER A 51 12.20 -38.60 -8.63
N LYS A 52 11.99 -39.89 -8.87
CA LYS A 52 11.66 -40.91 -7.85
C LYS A 52 12.74 -41.96 -7.66
N TRP A 53 12.95 -42.39 -6.41
CA TRP A 53 13.80 -43.52 -6.06
C TRP A 53 13.30 -44.20 -4.77
N ALA A 54 13.74 -45.42 -4.52
CA ALA A 54 13.42 -46.14 -3.29
C ALA A 54 14.66 -46.23 -2.39
N GLN A 55 14.45 -46.37 -1.08
CA GLN A 55 15.52 -46.65 -0.12
C GLN A 55 15.13 -47.81 0.80
N THR A 56 16.10 -48.59 1.27
CA THR A 56 15.87 -49.49 2.40
C THR A 56 15.64 -48.71 3.69
N THR A 57 15.01 -49.33 4.70
CA THR A 57 14.74 -48.68 6.01
C THR A 57 16.00 -48.23 6.76
N ASP A 58 17.18 -48.72 6.37
CA ASP A 58 18.49 -48.31 6.91
C ASP A 58 19.29 -47.39 5.97
N GLY A 59 18.70 -46.90 4.87
CA GLY A 59 19.20 -45.75 4.09
C GLY A 59 19.99 -46.06 2.82
N TYR A 60 19.94 -47.28 2.27
CA TYR A 60 20.57 -47.58 0.99
C TYR A 60 19.61 -47.32 -0.17
N THR A 61 20.05 -46.59 -1.19
CA THR A 61 19.28 -46.31 -2.40
C THR A 61 19.06 -47.59 -3.21
N LEU A 62 17.85 -47.76 -3.72
CA LEU A 62 17.40 -48.85 -4.56
C LEU A 62 16.99 -48.29 -5.93
N LEU A 63 17.38 -48.99 -6.99
CA LEU A 63 17.03 -48.68 -8.37
C LEU A 63 16.34 -49.88 -9.01
N TYR A 64 15.45 -49.62 -9.95
CA TYR A 64 14.83 -50.67 -10.74
C TYR A 64 15.81 -51.25 -11.76
N ASN A 65 15.81 -52.57 -11.87
CA ASN A 65 16.43 -53.25 -13.01
C ASN A 65 15.44 -53.32 -14.20
N ALA A 66 15.92 -53.80 -15.35
CA ALA A 66 15.13 -53.92 -16.58
C ALA A 66 13.90 -54.85 -16.47
N LYS A 67 13.72 -55.57 -15.35
CA LYS A 67 12.59 -56.46 -15.06
C LYS A 67 11.62 -55.89 -14.02
N GLY A 68 11.84 -54.65 -13.55
CA GLY A 68 11.00 -54.02 -12.53
C GLY A 68 11.25 -54.53 -11.10
N GLU A 69 12.42 -55.13 -10.84
CA GLU A 69 12.82 -55.55 -9.48
C GLU A 69 13.78 -54.52 -8.86
N PHE A 70 13.78 -54.40 -7.52
CA PHE A 70 14.65 -53.46 -6.82
C PHE A 70 16.04 -54.07 -6.56
N GLU A 71 17.08 -53.37 -7.02
CA GLU A 71 18.48 -53.66 -6.74
C GLU A 71 19.13 -52.52 -5.98
N TYR A 72 20.19 -52.79 -5.21
CA TYR A 72 20.95 -51.73 -4.56
C TYR A 72 21.62 -50.84 -5.62
N ALA A 73 21.62 -49.54 -5.41
CA ALA A 73 22.33 -48.59 -6.26
C ALA A 73 23.84 -48.64 -5.97
N VAL A 74 24.65 -48.55 -7.02
CA VAL A 74 26.10 -48.33 -6.95
C VAL A 74 26.48 -47.18 -7.87
N ILE A 75 27.68 -46.65 -7.67
CA ILE A 75 28.22 -45.57 -8.51
C ILE A 75 29.12 -46.15 -9.59
N ASP A 76 28.88 -45.75 -10.84
CA ASP A 76 29.72 -46.13 -11.98
C ASP A 76 30.99 -45.24 -12.09
N SER A 77 31.84 -45.51 -13.08
CA SER A 77 33.08 -44.75 -13.28
C SER A 77 32.89 -43.28 -13.68
N LYS A 78 31.66 -42.85 -13.97
CA LYS A 78 31.28 -41.48 -14.31
C LYS A 78 30.62 -40.74 -13.15
N GLY A 79 30.42 -41.40 -12.01
CA GLY A 79 29.71 -40.83 -10.87
C GLY A 79 28.19 -41.04 -10.94
N ASP A 80 27.69 -41.80 -11.91
CA ASP A 80 26.26 -42.02 -12.12
C ASP A 80 25.74 -43.15 -11.21
N ALA A 81 24.53 -42.98 -10.67
CA ALA A 81 23.85 -44.03 -9.93
C ALA A 81 23.29 -45.08 -10.90
N ILE A 82 23.71 -46.34 -10.76
CA ILE A 82 23.27 -47.48 -11.59
C ILE A 82 22.85 -48.69 -10.73
N PRO A 83 21.97 -49.58 -11.23
CA PRO A 83 21.65 -50.83 -10.54
C PRO A 83 22.89 -51.72 -10.38
N SER A 84 23.07 -52.31 -9.19
CA SER A 84 24.26 -53.12 -8.86
C SER A 84 24.26 -54.53 -9.43
N GLY A 85 23.14 -55.02 -9.97
CA GLY A 85 22.92 -56.44 -10.26
C GLY A 85 22.62 -57.29 -9.00
N VAL A 86 22.57 -56.68 -7.82
CA VAL A 86 22.26 -57.36 -6.55
C VAL A 86 20.89 -56.94 -6.06
N LYS A 87 19.96 -57.89 -6.08
CA LYS A 87 18.58 -57.71 -5.63
C LYS A 87 18.50 -57.37 -4.13
N ALA A 88 17.62 -56.45 -3.78
CA ALA A 88 17.43 -56.00 -2.41
C ALA A 88 16.52 -56.94 -1.60
N SER A 89 16.90 -57.20 -0.35
CA SER A 89 16.10 -57.89 0.65
C SER A 89 15.87 -57.01 1.89
N ASP A 90 14.84 -57.33 2.70
CA ASP A 90 14.66 -56.75 4.03
C ASP A 90 15.97 -56.83 4.85
N VAL A 91 16.26 -55.82 5.66
CA VAL A 91 17.50 -55.72 6.48
C VAL A 91 17.78 -57.02 7.25
N ALA A 92 16.75 -57.63 7.84
CA ALA A 92 16.85 -58.87 8.62
C ALA A 92 17.05 -60.15 7.79
N ARG A 93 16.92 -60.09 6.45
CA ARG A 93 16.94 -61.24 5.52
C ARG A 93 18.02 -61.13 4.45
N ARG A 94 18.93 -60.16 4.56
CA ARG A 94 20.01 -59.94 3.59
C ARG A 94 20.91 -61.16 3.48
N LYS A 95 21.18 -61.57 2.25
CA LYS A 95 22.11 -62.66 1.93
C LYS A 95 23.56 -62.18 2.04
N SER A 96 24.51 -63.12 2.13
CA SER A 96 25.94 -62.80 2.29
C SER A 96 26.51 -61.94 1.15
N ASN A 97 26.01 -62.11 -0.08
CA ASN A 97 26.38 -61.27 -1.22
C ASN A 97 25.85 -59.83 -1.10
N GLU A 98 24.68 -59.62 -0.51
CA GLU A 98 24.15 -58.28 -0.22
C GLU A 98 25.01 -57.59 0.85
N VAL A 99 25.31 -58.29 1.95
CA VAL A 99 26.13 -57.73 3.04
C VAL A 99 27.52 -57.33 2.55
N ALA A 100 28.15 -58.15 1.69
CA ALA A 100 29.45 -57.84 1.10
C ALA A 100 29.42 -56.60 0.18
N LEU A 101 28.34 -56.41 -0.59
CA LEU A 101 28.15 -55.21 -1.41
C LEU A 101 27.98 -53.96 -0.53
N LEU A 102 27.12 -54.05 0.48
CA LEU A 102 26.72 -52.90 1.32
C LEU A 102 27.83 -52.40 2.25
N GLN A 103 28.82 -53.24 2.58
CA GLN A 103 30.01 -52.83 3.32
C GLN A 103 30.83 -51.76 2.59
N ASN A 104 30.77 -51.75 1.25
CA ASN A 104 31.54 -50.85 0.40
C ASN A 104 30.66 -49.88 -0.41
N THR A 105 29.35 -49.86 -0.13
CA THR A 105 28.38 -48.98 -0.80
C THR A 105 28.01 -47.85 0.14
N GLN A 106 28.05 -46.60 -0.32
CA GLN A 106 27.60 -45.47 0.48
C GLN A 106 26.08 -45.41 0.58
N LYS A 107 25.55 -44.91 1.69
CA LYS A 107 24.11 -44.67 1.88
C LYS A 107 23.69 -43.39 1.16
N GLY A 108 22.42 -43.30 0.80
CA GLY A 108 21.86 -42.10 0.17
C GLY A 108 22.52 -41.71 -1.16
N ILE A 109 22.95 -42.69 -1.98
CA ILE A 109 23.43 -42.44 -3.34
C ILE A 109 22.32 -41.69 -4.10
N GLY A 110 22.62 -40.48 -4.56
CA GLY A 110 21.75 -39.69 -5.43
C GLY A 110 22.23 -39.74 -6.88
N PHE A 111 21.41 -39.22 -7.79
CA PHE A 111 21.79 -39.03 -9.20
C PHE A 111 22.89 -37.96 -9.34
N SER A 112 23.81 -38.15 -10.29
CA SER A 112 24.94 -37.24 -10.54
C SER A 112 24.52 -35.87 -11.05
N GLU A 113 25.39 -34.85 -10.99
CA GLU A 113 25.13 -33.53 -11.59
C GLU A 113 24.84 -33.60 -13.10
N SER A 114 25.38 -34.58 -13.84
CA SER A 114 25.05 -34.81 -15.24
C SER A 114 23.67 -35.44 -15.43
N GLN A 115 23.30 -36.42 -14.59
CA GLN A 115 21.96 -37.01 -14.59
C GLN A 115 20.89 -35.97 -14.21
N VAL A 116 21.16 -35.16 -13.18
CA VAL A 116 20.31 -34.05 -12.72
C VAL A 116 20.33 -32.88 -13.70
N GLY A 117 21.45 -32.60 -14.37
CA GLY A 117 21.64 -31.52 -15.33
C GLY A 117 20.84 -31.72 -16.62
N LEU A 118 20.73 -32.96 -17.10
CA LEU A 118 19.87 -33.34 -18.23
C LEU A 118 18.39 -33.12 -17.87
N ILE A 119 17.99 -33.54 -16.66
CA ILE A 119 16.64 -33.31 -16.11
C ILE A 119 16.36 -31.81 -15.94
N LYS A 120 17.33 -31.01 -15.48
CA LYS A 120 17.21 -29.54 -15.29
C LYS A 120 17.12 -28.77 -16.61
N GLN A 121 17.92 -29.10 -17.63
CA GLN A 121 17.84 -28.44 -18.95
C GLN A 121 16.49 -28.69 -19.62
N ILE A 122 15.95 -29.91 -19.47
CA ILE A 122 14.62 -30.27 -19.96
C ILE A 122 13.53 -29.53 -19.16
N LYS A 123 13.64 -29.42 -17.83
CA LYS A 123 12.73 -28.66 -16.95
C LYS A 123 12.72 -27.14 -17.24
N GLN A 124 13.88 -26.53 -17.52
CA GLN A 124 14.00 -25.10 -17.83
C GLN A 124 13.41 -24.70 -19.20
N ILE A 125 13.41 -25.63 -20.17
CA ILE A 125 12.73 -25.44 -21.46
C ILE A 125 11.21 -25.61 -21.30
N ARG A 126 10.76 -26.55 -20.46
CA ARG A 126 9.34 -26.81 -20.15
C ARG A 126 8.64 -25.70 -19.32
N ALA A 127 9.37 -24.98 -18.47
CA ALA A 127 8.79 -23.94 -17.59
C ALA A 127 8.43 -22.62 -18.33
N LYS A 128 9.08 -22.36 -19.48
CA LYS A 128 8.88 -21.11 -20.23
C LYS A 128 7.57 -21.06 -21.05
N GLN A 129 6.78 -22.15 -21.08
CA GLN A 129 5.58 -22.26 -21.93
C GLN A 129 4.24 -22.13 -21.18
N ASN A 130 4.21 -22.10 -19.84
CA ASN A 130 2.97 -22.24 -19.05
C ASN A 130 2.49 -20.94 -18.36
N ALA A 131 2.92 -19.76 -18.81
CA ALA A 131 2.67 -18.49 -18.11
C ALA A 131 1.28 -17.85 -18.34
N GLN A 132 0.30 -18.55 -18.93
CA GLN A 132 -1.02 -17.96 -19.25
C GLN A 132 -2.19 -18.93 -19.08
N GLN A 133 -2.49 -19.36 -17.85
CA GLN A 133 -3.74 -20.09 -17.58
C GLN A 133 -4.37 -19.64 -16.26
N ARG A 134 -5.70 -19.42 -16.27
CA ARG A 134 -6.49 -18.88 -15.16
C ARG A 134 -6.74 -19.93 -14.05
N ALA A 135 -6.71 -19.53 -12.79
CA ALA A 135 -6.85 -20.44 -11.64
C ALA A 135 -8.31 -20.75 -11.31
N PHE A 136 -8.60 -21.95 -10.80
CA PHE A 136 -9.94 -22.34 -10.34
C PHE A 136 -10.44 -21.35 -9.26
N PRO A 137 -11.67 -20.82 -9.36
CA PRO A 137 -12.19 -19.85 -8.40
C PRO A 137 -12.17 -20.35 -6.95
N THR A 138 -11.48 -19.64 -6.07
CA THR A 138 -11.14 -20.13 -4.71
C THR A 138 -12.16 -19.79 -3.63
N THR A 139 -13.25 -19.09 -3.92
CA THR A 139 -14.28 -18.70 -2.93
C THR A 139 -15.68 -18.85 -3.50
N GLY A 140 -16.71 -18.94 -2.65
CA GLY A 140 -18.11 -19.14 -3.04
C GLY A 140 -18.52 -20.61 -3.11
N ALA A 141 -19.74 -20.86 -3.58
CA ALA A 141 -20.22 -22.20 -3.89
C ALA A 141 -19.65 -22.63 -5.23
N ARG A 142 -18.81 -23.67 -5.22
CA ARG A 142 -18.10 -24.16 -6.41
C ARG A 142 -18.42 -25.61 -6.69
N LYS A 143 -18.45 -25.94 -7.98
CA LYS A 143 -18.73 -27.27 -8.50
C LYS A 143 -17.49 -27.84 -9.16
N LEU A 144 -17.25 -29.12 -8.94
CA LEU A 144 -16.20 -29.90 -9.60
C LEU A 144 -16.80 -31.21 -10.12
N ILE A 145 -16.28 -31.75 -11.21
CA ILE A 145 -16.62 -33.09 -11.69
C ILE A 145 -15.52 -34.07 -11.32
N CYS A 146 -15.88 -35.21 -10.73
CA CYS A 146 -15.02 -36.37 -10.50
C CYS A 146 -15.46 -37.53 -11.39
N ILE A 147 -14.57 -37.96 -12.29
CA ILE A 147 -14.81 -39.04 -13.25
C ILE A 147 -14.11 -40.30 -12.75
N LEU A 148 -14.87 -41.40 -12.63
CA LEU A 148 -14.38 -42.69 -12.18
C LEU A 148 -13.96 -43.53 -13.40
N MET A 149 -12.69 -43.92 -13.46
CA MET A 149 -12.11 -44.61 -14.61
C MET A 149 -11.54 -45.98 -14.24
N GLY A 150 -12.16 -47.04 -14.75
CA GLY A 150 -11.57 -48.38 -14.84
C GLY A 150 -10.75 -48.56 -16.11
N PHE A 151 -9.97 -49.63 -16.15
CA PHE A 151 -9.17 -50.06 -17.30
C PHE A 151 -9.69 -51.39 -17.85
N LYS A 152 -9.30 -51.72 -19.09
CA LYS A 152 -9.71 -52.97 -19.74
C LYS A 152 -9.34 -54.23 -18.95
N ASP A 153 -8.20 -54.21 -18.27
CA ASP A 153 -7.68 -55.30 -17.43
C ASP A 153 -7.90 -55.09 -15.93
N LYS A 154 -8.48 -53.95 -15.53
CA LYS A 154 -8.67 -53.59 -14.11
C LYS A 154 -9.90 -52.72 -13.90
N ALA A 155 -10.99 -53.35 -13.44
CA ALA A 155 -12.24 -52.65 -13.17
C ALA A 155 -12.16 -51.72 -11.95
N PHE A 156 -12.92 -50.63 -11.98
CA PHE A 156 -13.19 -49.80 -10.80
C PHE A 156 -14.15 -50.55 -9.88
N THR A 157 -13.84 -50.61 -8.58
CA THR A 157 -14.50 -51.50 -7.62
C THR A 157 -15.41 -50.79 -6.62
N LYS A 158 -15.17 -49.50 -6.35
CA LYS A 158 -15.91 -48.70 -5.38
C LYS A 158 -17.14 -48.08 -6.02
N THR A 159 -18.20 -47.94 -5.25
CA THR A 159 -19.47 -47.42 -5.77
C THR A 159 -19.39 -45.90 -5.93
N GLN A 160 -20.19 -45.36 -6.85
CA GLN A 160 -20.36 -43.91 -7.00
C GLN A 160 -20.79 -43.25 -5.68
N SER A 161 -21.58 -43.95 -4.85
CA SER A 161 -21.98 -43.47 -3.53
C SER A 161 -20.81 -43.40 -2.55
N ASP A 162 -19.90 -44.38 -2.57
CA ASP A 162 -18.71 -44.36 -1.70
C ASP A 162 -17.84 -43.14 -2.04
N ILE A 163 -17.65 -42.87 -3.33
CA ILE A 163 -16.87 -41.73 -3.79
C ILE A 163 -17.60 -40.41 -3.51
N ASN A 164 -18.91 -40.36 -3.73
CA ASN A 164 -19.70 -39.18 -3.39
C ASN A 164 -19.59 -38.84 -1.90
N ASN A 165 -19.56 -39.84 -1.03
CA ASN A 165 -19.36 -39.64 0.39
C ASN A 165 -17.95 -39.11 0.71
N LEU A 166 -16.91 -39.69 0.11
CA LEU A 166 -15.52 -39.25 0.26
C LEU A 166 -15.32 -37.76 -0.09
N PHE A 167 -16.00 -37.28 -1.15
CA PHE A 167 -15.89 -35.89 -1.57
C PHE A 167 -16.86 -34.95 -0.85
N ASN A 168 -18.12 -35.34 -0.64
CA ASN A 168 -19.21 -34.40 -0.29
C ASN A 168 -19.86 -34.62 1.08
N GLN A 169 -19.71 -35.78 1.70
CA GLN A 169 -20.42 -36.06 2.95
C GLN A 169 -19.85 -35.22 4.09
N VAL A 170 -20.67 -34.33 4.64
CA VAL A 170 -20.31 -33.57 5.83
C VAL A 170 -20.15 -34.50 7.03
N GLY A 171 -19.01 -34.42 7.71
CA GLY A 171 -18.65 -35.30 8.83
C GLY A 171 -18.27 -36.72 8.39
N TYR A 172 -17.73 -36.89 7.18
CA TYR A 172 -17.29 -38.21 6.69
C TYR A 172 -16.18 -38.79 7.58
N SER A 173 -16.38 -40.01 8.08
CA SER A 173 -15.45 -40.66 9.00
C SER A 173 -15.07 -42.09 8.61
N ALA A 174 -15.47 -42.54 7.42
CA ALA A 174 -15.20 -43.91 6.98
C ALA A 174 -13.68 -44.14 6.81
N GLY A 175 -13.21 -45.32 7.22
CA GLY A 175 -11.78 -45.64 7.21
C GLY A 175 -10.93 -44.86 8.22
N GLY A 176 -11.56 -44.09 9.13
CA GLY A 176 -10.85 -43.25 10.11
C GLY A 176 -10.45 -41.88 9.59
N ALA A 177 -11.02 -41.43 8.45
CA ALA A 177 -10.86 -40.07 7.96
C ALA A 177 -11.42 -39.04 8.95
N THR A 178 -10.79 -37.86 9.02
CA THR A 178 -11.29 -36.75 9.86
C THR A 178 -12.52 -36.06 9.27
N GLY A 179 -12.65 -36.10 7.93
CA GLY A 179 -13.75 -35.51 7.18
C GLY A 179 -13.64 -35.83 5.70
N SER A 180 -14.58 -35.31 4.91
CA SER A 180 -14.55 -35.38 3.43
C SER A 180 -13.65 -34.30 2.85
N VAL A 181 -13.42 -34.34 1.53
CA VAL A 181 -12.77 -33.23 0.80
C VAL A 181 -13.51 -31.91 1.04
N LYS A 182 -14.85 -31.93 1.04
CA LYS A 182 -15.70 -30.77 1.38
C LYS A 182 -15.45 -30.28 2.81
N ASP A 183 -15.40 -31.17 3.80
CA ASP A 183 -15.12 -30.80 5.19
C ASP A 183 -13.75 -30.13 5.33
N TYR A 184 -12.72 -30.70 4.67
CA TYR A 184 -11.36 -30.17 4.70
C TYR A 184 -11.29 -28.73 4.19
N TYR A 185 -11.89 -28.47 3.02
CA TYR A 185 -11.88 -27.14 2.42
C TYR A 185 -12.78 -26.15 3.15
N ASN A 186 -13.91 -26.59 3.72
CA ASN A 186 -14.74 -25.75 4.58
C ASN A 186 -13.99 -25.33 5.85
N GLU A 187 -13.28 -26.24 6.51
CA GLU A 187 -12.50 -25.93 7.72
C GLU A 187 -11.35 -24.96 7.40
N ASN A 188 -10.59 -25.23 6.33
CA ASN A 188 -9.43 -24.41 5.94
C ASN A 188 -9.80 -22.99 5.47
N SER A 189 -10.98 -22.82 4.86
CA SER A 189 -11.47 -21.55 4.32
C SER A 189 -12.46 -20.82 5.23
N TRP A 190 -12.79 -21.39 6.40
CA TRP A 190 -13.86 -20.89 7.29
C TRP A 190 -15.21 -20.75 6.55
N ASN A 191 -15.56 -21.76 5.75
CA ASN A 191 -16.75 -21.84 4.89
C ASN A 191 -16.79 -20.82 3.73
N GLN A 192 -15.68 -20.14 3.42
CA GLN A 192 -15.63 -19.24 2.27
C GLN A 192 -15.53 -19.98 0.95
N PHE A 193 -15.05 -21.23 0.94
CA PHE A 193 -14.96 -22.07 -0.25
C PHE A 193 -15.77 -23.34 -0.03
N ASN A 194 -16.96 -23.38 -0.61
CA ASN A 194 -17.92 -24.47 -0.46
C ASN A 194 -17.94 -25.32 -1.73
N LEU A 195 -17.12 -26.37 -1.76
CA LEU A 195 -17.00 -27.27 -2.89
C LEU A 195 -18.12 -28.32 -2.89
N THR A 196 -18.69 -28.58 -4.05
CA THR A 196 -19.62 -29.69 -4.32
C THR A 196 -19.14 -30.46 -5.54
N VAL A 197 -18.88 -31.75 -5.37
CA VAL A 197 -18.34 -32.59 -6.43
C VAL A 197 -19.43 -33.46 -7.03
N THR A 198 -19.65 -33.36 -8.33
CA THR A 198 -20.46 -34.33 -9.06
C THR A 198 -19.60 -35.55 -9.35
N VAL A 199 -20.09 -36.75 -9.10
CA VAL A 199 -19.36 -37.99 -9.41
C VAL A 199 -19.98 -38.63 -10.64
N ALA A 200 -19.18 -39.08 -11.61
CA ALA A 200 -19.66 -39.71 -12.84
C ALA A 200 -18.88 -40.99 -13.16
N GLY A 201 -19.54 -41.99 -13.75
CA GLY A 201 -18.99 -43.32 -14.02
C GLY A 201 -19.40 -44.37 -12.96
N PRO A 202 -18.71 -45.52 -12.89
CA PRO A 202 -17.44 -45.81 -13.55
C PRO A 202 -17.53 -46.06 -15.05
N TYR A 203 -16.58 -45.50 -15.79
CA TYR A 203 -16.32 -45.80 -17.20
C TYR A 203 -15.16 -46.77 -17.34
N THR A 204 -14.99 -47.38 -18.51
CA THR A 204 -13.88 -48.29 -18.79
C THR A 204 -13.05 -47.74 -19.95
N ALA A 205 -11.76 -47.52 -19.71
CA ALA A 205 -10.80 -47.07 -20.69
C ALA A 205 -10.58 -48.10 -21.79
N ALA A 206 -10.17 -47.65 -22.99
CA ALA A 206 -9.98 -48.50 -24.15
C ALA A 206 -8.81 -49.50 -23.98
N ASN A 207 -7.80 -49.13 -23.19
CA ASN A 207 -6.58 -49.90 -23.00
C ASN A 207 -6.40 -50.41 -21.55
N ASN A 208 -5.38 -51.24 -21.37
CA ASN A 208 -4.96 -51.75 -20.06
C ASN A 208 -4.27 -50.67 -19.22
N LEU A 209 -4.23 -50.82 -17.90
CA LEU A 209 -3.56 -49.88 -16.97
C LEU A 209 -2.12 -49.55 -17.41
N SER A 210 -1.38 -50.56 -17.85
CA SER A 210 0.02 -50.41 -18.26
C SER A 210 0.21 -49.52 -19.49
N TYR A 211 -0.81 -49.33 -20.32
CA TYR A 211 -0.73 -48.39 -21.43
C TYR A 211 -0.61 -46.96 -20.90
N TYR A 212 -1.46 -46.60 -19.94
CA TYR A 212 -1.54 -45.24 -19.42
C TYR A 212 -0.43 -44.91 -18.41
N GLY A 213 -0.09 -45.84 -17.51
CA GLY A 213 0.82 -45.61 -16.38
C GLY A 213 2.20 -46.27 -16.47
N SER A 214 2.61 -46.84 -17.61
CA SER A 214 4.01 -47.29 -17.72
C SER A 214 4.97 -46.11 -17.82
N ASN A 215 6.07 -46.19 -17.08
CA ASN A 215 7.11 -45.18 -17.14
C ASN A 215 7.82 -45.13 -18.51
N ASP A 216 7.99 -43.93 -19.06
CA ASP A 216 8.84 -43.66 -20.21
C ASP A 216 10.34 -43.75 -19.83
N ALA A 217 11.23 -43.53 -20.80
CA ALA A 217 12.68 -43.57 -20.57
C ALA A 217 13.20 -42.51 -19.57
N SER A 218 12.36 -41.52 -19.22
CA SER A 218 12.63 -40.46 -18.26
C SER A 218 11.91 -40.68 -16.92
N GLY A 219 11.17 -41.78 -16.77
CA GLY A 219 10.45 -42.11 -15.55
C GLY A 219 9.07 -41.44 -15.38
N ASN A 220 8.48 -40.85 -16.44
CA ASN A 220 7.14 -40.25 -16.38
C ASN A 220 6.07 -41.19 -16.95
N ASP A 221 4.82 -41.05 -16.53
CA ASP A 221 3.69 -41.83 -17.05
C ASP A 221 3.44 -41.57 -18.55
N MET A 222 3.26 -42.64 -19.33
CA MET A 222 3.26 -42.55 -20.80
C MET A 222 2.06 -41.80 -21.39
N TYR A 223 0.82 -42.13 -20.97
CA TYR A 223 -0.40 -41.60 -21.59
C TYR A 223 -1.55 -41.22 -20.63
N PRO A 224 -1.30 -40.67 -19.41
CA PRO A 224 -2.39 -40.34 -18.47
C PRO A 224 -3.37 -39.29 -19.02
N ARG A 225 -2.90 -38.40 -19.90
CA ARG A 225 -3.74 -37.37 -20.56
C ARG A 225 -4.79 -37.98 -21.49
N GLU A 226 -4.49 -39.13 -22.11
CA GLU A 226 -5.43 -39.84 -22.96
C GLU A 226 -6.54 -40.49 -22.13
N LEU A 227 -6.20 -41.07 -20.97
CA LEU A 227 -7.18 -41.61 -20.02
C LEU A 227 -8.21 -40.55 -19.60
N VAL A 228 -7.73 -39.34 -19.27
CA VAL A 228 -8.59 -38.22 -18.88
C VAL A 228 -9.48 -37.79 -20.04
N THR A 229 -8.92 -37.70 -21.25
CA THR A 229 -9.67 -37.36 -22.47
C THR A 229 -10.76 -38.39 -22.76
N GLU A 230 -10.46 -39.68 -22.63
CA GLU A 230 -11.45 -40.76 -22.73
C GLU A 230 -12.55 -40.62 -21.67
N GLY A 231 -12.18 -40.33 -20.42
CA GLY A 231 -13.12 -40.14 -19.33
C GLY A 231 -14.07 -38.96 -19.54
N VAL A 232 -13.54 -37.81 -19.97
CA VAL A 232 -14.35 -36.63 -20.32
C VAL A 232 -15.33 -36.94 -21.45
N ASN A 233 -14.86 -37.62 -22.50
CA ASN A 233 -15.70 -38.02 -23.63
C ASN A 233 -16.79 -39.03 -23.22
N ALA A 234 -16.49 -39.96 -22.31
CA ALA A 234 -17.45 -40.93 -21.83
C ALA A 234 -18.51 -40.29 -20.90
N ALA A 235 -18.11 -39.30 -20.09
CA ALA A 235 -18.99 -38.63 -19.14
C ALA A 235 -20.01 -37.69 -19.81
N ASP A 236 -19.68 -37.14 -20.99
CA ASP A 236 -20.46 -36.17 -21.78
C ASP A 236 -21.94 -36.55 -21.94
N ALA A 237 -22.25 -37.84 -22.14
CA ALA A 237 -23.63 -38.30 -22.31
C ALA A 237 -24.48 -38.22 -21.02
N SER A 238 -23.85 -38.04 -19.86
CA SER A 238 -24.48 -38.13 -18.54
C SER A 238 -24.22 -36.92 -17.64
N VAL A 239 -23.36 -36.00 -18.09
CA VAL A 239 -22.88 -34.85 -17.33
C VAL A 239 -22.89 -33.64 -18.24
N ASN A 240 -23.52 -32.55 -17.80
CA ASN A 240 -23.43 -31.25 -18.47
C ASN A 240 -22.17 -30.52 -18.00
N PHE A 241 -21.14 -30.48 -18.84
CA PHE A 241 -19.87 -29.82 -18.50
C PHE A 241 -20.02 -28.31 -18.30
N ALA A 242 -21.06 -27.68 -18.84
CA ALA A 242 -21.36 -26.27 -18.58
C ALA A 242 -21.64 -25.94 -17.10
N ASP A 243 -22.00 -26.94 -16.29
CA ASP A 243 -22.25 -26.75 -14.86
C ASP A 243 -20.97 -26.51 -14.03
N PHE A 244 -19.79 -26.78 -14.61
CA PHE A 244 -18.48 -26.68 -13.95
C PHE A 244 -17.63 -25.51 -14.46
N ASP A 245 -18.25 -24.59 -15.21
CA ASP A 245 -17.75 -23.24 -15.46
C ASP A 245 -18.28 -22.32 -14.35
N ASN A 246 -17.52 -22.21 -13.27
CA ASN A 246 -17.92 -21.57 -12.02
C ASN A 246 -17.81 -20.04 -12.06
N ASP A 247 -17.05 -19.47 -13.00
CA ASP A 247 -16.88 -18.03 -13.16
C ASP A 247 -17.46 -17.47 -14.47
N GLY A 248 -17.97 -18.34 -15.34
CA GLY A 248 -18.64 -17.98 -16.58
C GLY A 248 -17.69 -17.63 -17.72
N ASP A 249 -16.41 -18.00 -17.61
CA ASP A 249 -15.38 -17.61 -18.58
C ASP A 249 -15.33 -18.49 -19.85
N GLY A 250 -16.20 -19.50 -19.93
CA GLY A 250 -16.28 -20.40 -21.08
C GLY A 250 -15.38 -21.63 -20.96
N ALA A 251 -14.67 -21.80 -19.85
CA ALA A 251 -13.90 -23.00 -19.54
C ALA A 251 -14.47 -23.74 -18.31
N VAL A 252 -14.32 -25.07 -18.31
CA VAL A 252 -14.50 -25.87 -17.10
C VAL A 252 -13.28 -25.66 -16.22
N ASP A 253 -13.50 -25.21 -14.98
CA ASP A 253 -12.39 -24.82 -14.10
C ASP A 253 -11.49 -25.98 -13.68
N GLY A 254 -12.06 -27.19 -13.61
CA GLY A 254 -11.33 -28.40 -13.24
C GLY A 254 -12.10 -29.69 -13.49
N VAL A 255 -11.34 -30.74 -13.82
CA VAL A 255 -11.82 -32.13 -13.89
C VAL A 255 -10.96 -32.96 -12.97
N TYR A 256 -11.60 -33.76 -12.11
CA TYR A 256 -10.89 -34.72 -11.27
C TYR A 256 -11.11 -36.14 -11.80
N VAL A 257 -10.07 -36.96 -11.86
CA VAL A 257 -10.17 -38.36 -12.29
C VAL A 257 -9.70 -39.30 -11.18
N LEU A 258 -10.58 -40.19 -10.72
CA LEU A 258 -10.18 -41.33 -9.89
C LEU A 258 -10.01 -42.56 -10.77
N PHE A 259 -8.82 -43.15 -10.78
CA PHE A 259 -8.52 -44.32 -11.59
C PHE A 259 -8.46 -45.62 -10.77
N ALA A 260 -8.88 -46.73 -11.37
CA ALA A 260 -9.00 -48.01 -10.67
C ALA A 260 -7.64 -48.56 -10.22
N GLY A 261 -7.56 -48.99 -8.96
CA GLY A 261 -6.33 -49.55 -8.40
C GLY A 261 -5.52 -48.61 -7.52
N TYR A 262 -4.19 -48.73 -7.59
CA TYR A 262 -3.24 -48.13 -6.66
C TYR A 262 -2.35 -47.11 -7.38
N GLY A 263 -1.88 -46.11 -6.66
CA GLY A 263 -0.98 -45.08 -7.20
C GLY A 263 0.49 -45.46 -7.01
N GLU A 264 1.32 -45.12 -8.00
CA GLU A 264 2.77 -45.36 -7.94
C GLU A 264 3.42 -44.64 -6.74
N GLU A 265 2.88 -43.48 -6.34
CA GLU A 265 3.35 -42.67 -5.21
C GLU A 265 3.33 -43.40 -3.86
N ALA A 266 2.48 -44.43 -3.74
CA ALA A 266 2.29 -45.23 -2.54
C ALA A 266 2.91 -46.64 -2.64
N GLY A 267 3.83 -46.84 -3.60
CA GLY A 267 4.59 -48.08 -3.78
C GLY A 267 3.90 -49.14 -4.62
N ALA A 268 2.95 -48.74 -5.49
CA ALA A 268 2.43 -49.61 -6.54
C ALA A 268 3.48 -49.89 -7.63
N ALA A 269 3.18 -50.80 -8.56
CA ALA A 269 4.09 -51.14 -9.63
C ALA A 269 4.30 -49.96 -10.60
N ALA A 270 5.48 -49.88 -11.24
CA ALA A 270 5.90 -48.81 -12.17
C ALA A 270 5.09 -48.70 -13.47
N ASN A 271 4.01 -49.48 -13.59
CA ASN A 271 3.01 -49.41 -14.64
C ASN A 271 1.67 -48.84 -14.17
N CYS A 272 1.60 -48.40 -12.91
CA CYS A 272 0.48 -47.68 -12.33
C CYS A 272 0.74 -46.17 -12.46
N ILE A 273 -0.33 -45.39 -12.54
CA ILE A 273 -0.25 -43.93 -12.67
C ILE A 273 0.17 -43.31 -11.32
N TRP A 274 1.04 -42.30 -11.34
CA TRP A 274 1.37 -41.46 -10.19
C TRP A 274 0.35 -40.32 -10.09
N SER A 275 -0.21 -40.05 -8.90
CA SER A 275 -1.18 -38.95 -8.71
C SER A 275 -0.59 -37.58 -9.09
N HIS A 276 -1.27 -36.81 -9.96
CA HIS A 276 -0.79 -35.50 -10.43
C HIS A 276 -1.92 -34.58 -10.92
N ALA A 277 -1.59 -33.30 -11.09
CA ALA A 277 -2.36 -32.29 -11.79
C ALA A 277 -1.64 -31.85 -13.08
N TRP A 278 -2.36 -31.86 -14.21
CA TRP A 278 -1.79 -31.51 -15.52
C TRP A 278 -2.85 -31.01 -16.52
N ASN A 279 -2.43 -30.87 -17.78
CA ASN A 279 -3.22 -30.33 -18.87
C ASN A 279 -3.49 -31.41 -19.92
N ILE A 280 -4.74 -31.52 -20.38
CA ILE A 280 -5.10 -32.27 -21.59
C ILE A 280 -5.08 -31.36 -22.82
N PRO A 281 -4.92 -31.90 -24.05
CA PRO A 281 -5.32 -31.16 -25.24
C PRO A 281 -6.76 -30.65 -25.06
N THR A 282 -7.00 -29.38 -25.37
CA THR A 282 -8.31 -28.77 -25.12
C THR A 282 -9.41 -29.54 -25.84
N VAL A 283 -10.39 -30.01 -25.08
CA VAL A 283 -11.62 -30.60 -25.59
C VAL A 283 -12.79 -29.64 -25.35
N THR A 284 -13.80 -29.67 -26.22
CA THR A 284 -14.99 -28.82 -26.07
C THR A 284 -16.22 -29.69 -25.87
N LYS A 285 -16.86 -29.54 -24.71
CA LYS A 285 -18.10 -30.25 -24.32
C LYS A 285 -19.12 -29.23 -23.81
N ASP A 286 -20.38 -29.38 -24.20
CA ASP A 286 -21.48 -28.48 -23.81
C ASP A 286 -21.18 -26.98 -23.96
N GLY A 287 -20.44 -26.62 -25.02
CA GLY A 287 -20.05 -25.23 -25.29
C GLY A 287 -18.96 -24.68 -24.36
N LYS A 288 -18.33 -25.51 -23.52
CA LYS A 288 -17.21 -25.15 -22.65
C LYS A 288 -15.93 -25.86 -23.06
N THR A 289 -14.79 -25.19 -22.84
CA THR A 289 -13.47 -25.78 -23.04
C THR A 289 -12.97 -26.48 -21.77
N ILE A 290 -12.35 -27.64 -21.93
CA ILE A 290 -11.75 -28.42 -20.84
C ILE A 290 -10.29 -28.65 -21.20
N SER A 291 -9.38 -28.21 -20.34
CA SER A 291 -7.94 -28.28 -20.61
C SER A 291 -7.10 -28.72 -19.42
N LYS A 292 -7.71 -28.88 -18.23
CA LYS A 292 -7.03 -29.15 -16.96
C LYS A 292 -7.63 -30.36 -16.26
N TYR A 293 -6.78 -31.10 -15.56
CA TYR A 293 -7.24 -32.17 -14.69
C TYR A 293 -6.32 -32.39 -13.50
N SER A 294 -6.86 -33.07 -12.50
CA SER A 294 -6.11 -33.76 -11.45
C SER A 294 -6.53 -35.22 -11.39
N CYS A 295 -5.63 -36.10 -10.97
CA CYS A 295 -5.96 -37.50 -10.81
C CYS A 295 -5.34 -38.15 -9.56
N SER A 296 -6.00 -39.18 -9.05
CA SER A 296 -5.47 -40.02 -7.97
C SER A 296 -6.05 -41.44 -8.01
N PRO A 297 -5.44 -42.42 -7.32
CA PRO A 297 -5.92 -43.79 -7.33
C PRO A 297 -7.19 -43.96 -6.51
N GLU A 298 -7.98 -44.96 -6.89
CA GLU A 298 -9.13 -45.44 -6.13
C GLU A 298 -8.73 -45.99 -4.74
N LEU A 299 -7.62 -46.72 -4.67
CA LEU A 299 -7.22 -47.51 -3.51
C LEU A 299 -5.91 -47.01 -2.89
N MET A 300 -5.85 -47.09 -1.56
CA MET A 300 -4.68 -46.72 -0.78
C MET A 300 -3.57 -47.78 -0.81
N GLY A 301 -2.31 -47.33 -0.85
CA GLY A 301 -1.14 -48.21 -0.73
C GLY A 301 -0.87 -49.01 -1.99
N SER A 302 -0.36 -50.24 -1.84
CA SER A 302 0.00 -51.14 -2.95
C SER A 302 -0.76 -52.47 -2.94
N SER A 303 -1.64 -52.68 -1.96
CA SER A 303 -2.47 -53.90 -1.80
C SER A 303 -3.67 -53.62 -0.89
N GLY A 304 -4.70 -54.48 -0.93
CA GLY A 304 -5.91 -54.36 -0.11
C GLY A 304 -7.13 -53.86 -0.90
N THR A 305 -8.12 -53.30 -0.19
CA THR A 305 -9.35 -52.76 -0.80
C THR A 305 -9.79 -51.44 -0.17
N THR A 306 -8.92 -50.81 0.62
CA THR A 306 -9.23 -49.55 1.31
C THR A 306 -9.20 -48.40 0.32
N LEU A 307 -10.21 -47.52 0.39
CA LEU A 307 -10.25 -46.29 -0.40
C LEU A 307 -9.04 -45.40 -0.11
N THR A 308 -8.59 -44.66 -1.12
CA THR A 308 -7.56 -43.63 -0.92
C THR A 308 -7.98 -42.59 0.13
N GLY A 309 -6.99 -42.03 0.84
CA GLY A 309 -7.23 -40.96 1.80
C GLY A 309 -7.46 -39.62 1.10
N ILE A 310 -8.17 -38.70 1.76
CA ILE A 310 -8.45 -37.38 1.18
C ILE A 310 -7.18 -36.53 0.98
N GLY A 311 -6.08 -36.84 1.67
CA GLY A 311 -4.86 -36.04 1.63
C GLY A 311 -4.25 -35.90 0.23
N VAL A 312 -4.13 -37.00 -0.51
CA VAL A 312 -3.69 -36.97 -1.92
C VAL A 312 -4.67 -36.17 -2.77
N ILE A 313 -5.97 -36.40 -2.56
CA ILE A 313 -7.02 -35.70 -3.32
C ILE A 313 -6.95 -34.18 -3.11
N CYS A 314 -6.84 -33.73 -1.86
CA CYS A 314 -6.75 -32.32 -1.50
C CYS A 314 -5.41 -31.69 -1.92
N HIS A 315 -4.33 -32.45 -1.97
CA HIS A 315 -3.05 -31.97 -2.49
C HIS A 315 -3.16 -31.66 -3.99
N GLU A 316 -3.60 -32.64 -4.79
CA GLU A 316 -3.75 -32.47 -6.23
C GLU A 316 -4.79 -31.41 -6.61
N PHE A 317 -5.85 -31.28 -5.80
CA PHE A 317 -6.82 -30.21 -6.00
C PHE A 317 -6.29 -28.84 -5.53
N GLY A 318 -5.39 -28.79 -4.55
CA GLY A 318 -4.71 -27.56 -4.14
C GLY A 318 -3.91 -26.91 -5.28
N HIS A 319 -3.31 -27.73 -6.14
CA HIS A 319 -2.67 -27.27 -7.39
C HIS A 319 -3.64 -26.62 -8.37
N VAL A 320 -4.86 -27.18 -8.51
CA VAL A 320 -5.92 -26.62 -9.35
C VAL A 320 -6.37 -25.25 -8.83
N LEU A 321 -6.36 -25.06 -7.51
CA LEU A 321 -6.62 -23.78 -6.84
C LEU A 321 -5.42 -22.81 -6.92
N GLY A 322 -4.28 -23.23 -7.49
CA GLY A 322 -3.11 -22.39 -7.76
C GLY A 322 -1.98 -22.47 -6.73
N ALA A 323 -2.03 -23.39 -5.76
CA ALA A 323 -0.93 -23.54 -4.82
C ALA A 323 0.26 -24.30 -5.44
N PRO A 324 1.50 -23.82 -5.22
CA PRO A 324 2.72 -24.53 -5.59
C PRO A 324 3.07 -25.61 -4.57
N ASP A 325 4.07 -26.44 -4.90
CA ASP A 325 4.71 -27.32 -3.94
C ASP A 325 5.69 -26.57 -3.04
N TYR A 326 5.65 -26.90 -1.75
CA TYR A 326 6.51 -26.31 -0.73
C TYR A 326 7.57 -27.28 -0.20
N TYR A 327 7.81 -28.42 -0.85
CA TYR A 327 8.92 -29.34 -0.57
C TYR A 327 10.04 -29.21 -1.63
N ASP A 328 11.11 -29.98 -1.49
CA ASP A 328 12.19 -30.06 -2.49
C ASP A 328 11.74 -30.85 -3.74
N THR A 329 11.27 -30.14 -4.77
CA THR A 329 10.71 -30.72 -6.02
C THR A 329 11.75 -31.15 -7.06
N ASN A 330 13.02 -30.78 -6.89
CA ASN A 330 14.07 -31.19 -7.85
C ASN A 330 14.95 -32.30 -7.32
N TYR A 331 14.93 -32.53 -6.00
CA TYR A 331 15.65 -33.58 -5.30
C TYR A 331 17.16 -33.60 -5.60
N ALA A 332 17.73 -32.50 -6.07
CA ALA A 332 19.13 -32.40 -6.51
C ALA A 332 20.11 -32.60 -5.35
N THR A 333 19.65 -32.37 -4.12
CA THR A 333 20.39 -32.67 -2.88
C THR A 333 19.92 -33.97 -2.21
N GLY A 334 19.23 -34.84 -2.93
CA GLY A 334 18.65 -36.09 -2.40
C GLY A 334 17.41 -35.88 -1.53
N GLY A 335 16.66 -34.78 -1.74
CA GLY A 335 15.44 -34.47 -0.98
C GLY A 335 15.69 -34.08 0.47
N GLN A 336 16.88 -33.54 0.77
CA GLN A 336 17.29 -33.24 2.13
C GLN A 336 16.50 -32.08 2.76
N PHE A 337 15.93 -31.17 1.97
CA PHE A 337 15.14 -30.05 2.49
C PHE A 337 13.67 -30.44 2.63
N ASP A 338 13.18 -30.51 3.87
CA ASP A 338 11.78 -30.84 4.18
C ASP A 338 10.78 -29.75 3.74
N GLY A 339 11.25 -28.54 3.43
CA GLY A 339 10.37 -27.44 3.03
C GLY A 339 9.46 -26.97 4.17
N THR A 340 8.14 -27.00 3.94
CA THR A 340 7.13 -26.77 4.99
C THR A 340 6.74 -28.04 5.76
N GLY A 341 7.14 -29.22 5.29
CA GLY A 341 7.03 -30.48 6.01
C GLY A 341 5.61 -30.93 6.36
N ASP A 342 5.47 -31.63 7.48
CA ASP A 342 4.21 -32.20 8.00
C ASP A 342 3.18 -31.14 8.44
N TRP A 343 3.57 -29.85 8.40
CA TRP A 343 2.74 -28.71 8.79
C TRP A 343 1.85 -28.17 7.67
N ASP A 344 2.00 -28.68 6.45
CA ASP A 344 1.42 -28.09 5.26
C ASP A 344 0.90 -29.14 4.29
N MET A 345 -0.33 -28.96 3.81
CA MET A 345 -0.97 -29.78 2.79
C MET A 345 -0.14 -29.89 1.50
N MET A 346 0.52 -28.80 1.09
CA MET A 346 1.29 -28.76 -0.16
C MET A 346 2.74 -29.26 0.04
N ALA A 347 2.95 -30.06 1.08
CA ALA A 347 4.19 -30.75 1.43
C ALA A 347 3.85 -32.11 2.06
N ALA A 348 4.67 -32.60 3.00
CA ALA A 348 4.49 -33.91 3.63
C ALA A 348 3.20 -34.00 4.48
N GLY A 349 2.61 -32.87 4.87
CA GLY A 349 1.38 -32.81 5.65
C GLY A 349 0.15 -33.41 4.96
N SER A 350 0.18 -33.60 3.63
CA SER A 350 -0.84 -34.37 2.89
C SER A 350 -0.92 -35.84 3.35
N TRP A 351 0.17 -36.39 3.89
CA TRP A 351 0.26 -37.79 4.33
C TRP A 351 0.05 -37.99 5.84
N ASN A 352 -0.32 -36.93 6.57
CA ASN A 352 -0.62 -37.05 7.99
C ASN A 352 -1.74 -38.08 8.23
N ASN A 353 -1.54 -38.94 9.21
CA ASN A 353 -2.38 -40.12 9.46
C ASN A 353 -2.59 -41.01 8.20
N ASN A 354 -1.56 -41.18 7.37
CA ASN A 354 -1.60 -41.92 6.10
C ASN A 354 -2.58 -41.30 5.08
N GLY A 355 -2.71 -39.98 5.09
CA GLY A 355 -3.60 -39.22 4.19
C GLY A 355 -5.06 -39.16 4.63
N LEU A 356 -5.39 -39.68 5.82
CA LEU A 356 -6.75 -39.63 6.39
C LEU A 356 -7.03 -38.33 7.15
N THR A 357 -5.98 -37.67 7.64
CA THR A 357 -6.08 -36.43 8.41
C THR A 357 -4.97 -35.47 7.96
N PRO A 358 -5.07 -34.93 6.74
CA PRO A 358 -4.02 -34.07 6.20
C PRO A 358 -3.98 -32.71 6.92
N ALA A 359 -2.79 -32.12 7.04
CA ALA A 359 -2.62 -30.81 7.66
C ALA A 359 -3.38 -29.71 6.92
N HIS A 360 -3.72 -28.62 7.62
CA HIS A 360 -4.14 -27.39 6.97
C HIS A 360 -3.11 -26.86 5.96
N HIS A 361 -3.59 -26.13 4.95
CA HIS A 361 -2.72 -25.29 4.12
C HIS A 361 -1.98 -24.27 4.99
N ASN A 362 -0.71 -24.01 4.67
CA ASN A 362 0.10 -23.01 5.35
C ASN A 362 -0.49 -21.58 5.25
N ALA A 363 -0.04 -20.68 6.12
CA ALA A 363 -0.49 -19.28 6.16
C ALA A 363 -0.31 -18.51 4.83
N TYR A 364 0.76 -18.78 4.07
CA TYR A 364 0.99 -18.09 2.78
C TYR A 364 -0.04 -18.51 1.75
N SER A 365 -0.34 -19.80 1.62
CA SER A 365 -1.37 -20.30 0.72
C SER A 365 -2.73 -19.67 1.03
N LYS A 366 -3.11 -19.64 2.32
CA LYS A 366 -4.39 -19.03 2.76
C LYS A 366 -4.48 -17.53 2.50
N VAL A 367 -3.39 -16.78 2.71
CA VAL A 367 -3.38 -15.30 2.64
C VAL A 367 -3.01 -14.76 1.26
N LYS A 368 -2.08 -15.40 0.55
CA LYS A 368 -1.45 -14.87 -0.68
C LYS A 368 -1.85 -15.61 -1.95
N VAL A 369 -2.21 -16.89 -1.85
CA VAL A 369 -2.59 -17.69 -3.03
C VAL A 369 -4.12 -17.72 -3.17
N TYR A 370 -4.83 -18.20 -2.15
CA TYR A 370 -6.28 -18.39 -2.23
C TYR A 370 -7.09 -17.16 -1.86
N GLY A 371 -6.51 -16.23 -1.08
CA GLY A 371 -7.20 -15.04 -0.61
C GLY A 371 -8.31 -15.31 0.42
N TRP A 372 -8.24 -16.42 1.17
CA TRP A 372 -9.21 -16.76 2.22
C TRP A 372 -9.05 -15.93 3.49
N ALA A 373 -7.91 -15.26 3.68
CA ALA A 373 -7.67 -14.40 4.83
C ALA A 373 -6.72 -13.27 4.46
N THR A 374 -6.61 -12.29 5.36
CA THR A 374 -5.58 -11.24 5.31
C THR A 374 -4.66 -11.36 6.51
N ALA A 375 -3.43 -10.87 6.41
CA ALA A 375 -2.50 -10.79 7.54
C ALA A 375 -2.34 -9.35 8.01
N THR A 376 -2.49 -9.12 9.32
CA THR A 376 -2.24 -7.81 9.92
C THR A 376 -0.74 -7.52 9.95
N VAL A 377 -0.31 -6.43 9.33
CA VAL A 377 1.10 -6.00 9.33
C VAL A 377 1.45 -5.34 10.66
N LEU A 378 2.44 -5.89 11.37
CA LEU A 378 2.95 -5.33 12.62
C LEU A 378 4.10 -4.35 12.34
N SER A 379 3.91 -3.08 12.72
CA SER A 379 4.86 -1.98 12.44
C SER A 379 5.26 -1.15 13.66
N ALA A 380 4.57 -1.29 14.80
CA ALA A 380 4.84 -0.57 16.04
C ALA A 380 4.63 -1.48 17.27
N ALA A 381 5.26 -1.12 18.39
CA ALA A 381 5.21 -1.91 19.62
C ALA A 381 3.78 -2.16 20.11
N THR A 382 3.44 -3.44 20.32
CA THR A 382 2.08 -3.85 20.69
C THR A 382 2.06 -5.25 21.30
N ASN A 383 1.06 -5.56 22.11
CA ASN A 383 0.79 -6.93 22.55
C ASN A 383 -0.16 -7.59 21.55
N VAL A 384 0.24 -8.74 21.02
CA VAL A 384 -0.47 -9.48 19.98
C VAL A 384 -1.12 -10.72 20.56
N THR A 385 -2.35 -10.98 20.15
CA THR A 385 -3.10 -12.20 20.46
C THR A 385 -3.35 -12.98 19.18
N VAL A 386 -2.91 -14.23 19.11
CA VAL A 386 -3.05 -15.11 17.96
C VAL A 386 -3.97 -16.26 18.32
N ASN A 387 -5.21 -16.21 17.82
CA ASN A 387 -6.18 -17.29 18.02
C ASN A 387 -5.82 -18.51 17.17
N PRO A 388 -6.16 -19.74 17.60
CA PRO A 388 -5.96 -20.95 16.80
C PRO A 388 -6.57 -20.79 15.41
N VAL A 389 -5.82 -21.18 14.37
CA VAL A 389 -6.26 -21.04 12.97
C VAL A 389 -7.53 -21.86 12.69
N ILE A 390 -7.73 -22.95 13.43
CA ILE A 390 -9.00 -23.68 13.41
C ILE A 390 -10.10 -22.77 13.94
N GLY A 391 -11.04 -22.43 13.07
CA GLY A 391 -12.16 -21.53 13.38
C GLY A 391 -11.86 -20.03 13.41
N ASN A 392 -10.59 -19.57 13.31
CA ASN A 392 -10.26 -18.14 13.35
C ASN A 392 -9.27 -17.70 12.25
N GLN A 393 -9.52 -16.53 11.64
CA GLN A 393 -8.65 -15.90 10.65
C GLN A 393 -7.58 -15.00 11.29
N SER A 394 -6.69 -15.59 12.10
CA SER A 394 -5.74 -14.84 12.93
C SER A 394 -4.31 -14.92 12.39
N PHE A 395 -3.97 -14.06 11.43
CA PHE A 395 -2.65 -14.02 10.78
C PHE A 395 -1.94 -12.68 10.96
N TYR A 396 -0.62 -12.74 11.15
CA TYR A 396 0.22 -11.55 11.30
C TYR A 396 1.44 -11.59 10.39
N GLN A 397 1.84 -10.42 9.89
CA GLN A 397 3.00 -10.27 9.02
C GLN A 397 3.98 -9.27 9.62
N ILE A 398 5.27 -9.62 9.64
CA ILE A 398 6.35 -8.72 10.04
C ILE A 398 7.28 -8.54 8.86
N ASN A 399 7.32 -7.33 8.31
CA ASN A 399 8.17 -7.04 7.16
C ASN A 399 9.63 -6.88 7.60
N SER A 400 10.55 -7.46 6.82
CA SER A 400 11.97 -7.17 6.94
C SER A 400 12.32 -5.81 6.31
N ALA A 401 13.59 -5.43 6.32
CA ALA A 401 14.09 -4.27 5.57
C ALA A 401 14.23 -4.55 4.06
N THR A 402 14.28 -5.83 3.65
CA THR A 402 14.35 -6.23 2.24
C THR A 402 12.94 -6.25 1.66
N SER A 403 12.72 -5.54 0.55
CA SER A 403 11.43 -5.55 -0.14
C SER A 403 11.03 -6.97 -0.57
N GLY A 404 9.77 -7.35 -0.29
CA GLY A 404 9.23 -8.67 -0.59
C GLY A 404 9.61 -9.79 0.40
N GLU A 405 10.45 -9.52 1.40
CA GLU A 405 10.86 -10.50 2.42
C GLU A 405 10.22 -10.19 3.78
N TYR A 406 9.64 -11.19 4.42
CA TYR A 406 8.85 -11.02 5.65
C TYR A 406 8.68 -12.33 6.43
N TRP A 407 8.22 -12.22 7.68
CA TRP A 407 7.74 -13.35 8.47
C TRP A 407 6.22 -13.36 8.52
N LEU A 408 5.63 -14.53 8.34
CA LEU A 408 4.18 -14.76 8.42
C LEU A 408 3.88 -15.68 9.61
N ILE A 409 2.87 -15.33 10.41
CA ILE A 409 2.65 -15.92 11.72
C ILE A 409 1.22 -16.45 11.82
N GLU A 410 1.07 -17.66 12.33
CA GLU A 410 -0.21 -18.30 12.68
C GLU A 410 -0.08 -19.18 13.93
N ASN A 411 -1.21 -19.51 14.57
CA ASN A 411 -1.26 -20.42 15.71
C ASN A 411 -1.88 -21.76 15.28
N ARG A 412 -1.08 -22.83 15.32
CA ARG A 412 -1.48 -24.20 14.92
C ARG A 412 -1.67 -25.06 16.16
N GLN A 413 -2.78 -25.79 16.21
CA GLN A 413 -3.17 -26.62 17.34
C GLN A 413 -3.58 -28.00 16.84
N GLN A 414 -3.28 -29.05 17.62
CA GLN A 414 -3.61 -30.44 17.25
C GLN A 414 -5.12 -30.72 17.45
N ALA A 415 -5.94 -30.15 16.57
CA ALA A 415 -7.39 -30.28 16.55
C ALA A 415 -7.90 -30.27 15.10
N GLY A 416 -9.09 -30.83 14.85
CA GLY A 416 -9.65 -30.92 13.50
C GLY A 416 -8.72 -31.65 12.52
N PHE A 417 -8.53 -31.09 11.33
CA PHE A 417 -7.58 -31.62 10.34
C PHE A 417 -6.11 -31.48 10.76
N ASP A 418 -5.80 -30.61 11.72
CA ASP A 418 -4.46 -30.47 12.29
C ASP A 418 -4.18 -31.46 13.45
N ALA A 419 -5.10 -32.38 13.77
CA ALA A 419 -4.96 -33.31 14.91
C ALA A 419 -3.71 -34.20 14.89
N TYR A 420 -3.09 -34.40 13.71
CA TYR A 420 -1.90 -35.23 13.52
C TYR A 420 -0.64 -34.43 13.19
N LEU A 421 -0.64 -33.11 13.41
CA LEU A 421 0.58 -32.30 13.32
C LEU A 421 1.66 -32.81 14.29
N PRO A 422 2.96 -32.57 14.01
CA PRO A 422 4.06 -32.98 14.91
C PRO A 422 4.05 -32.31 16.29
N GLY A 423 3.31 -31.21 16.46
CA GLY A 423 3.15 -30.48 17.72
C GLY A 423 2.13 -29.34 17.61
N HIS A 424 2.15 -28.40 18.55
CA HIS A 424 1.26 -27.23 18.59
C HIS A 424 2.03 -25.98 19.00
N GLY A 425 1.52 -24.80 18.63
CA GLY A 425 2.08 -23.51 18.98
C GLY A 425 2.03 -22.49 17.84
N LEU A 426 2.81 -21.43 18.00
CA LEU A 426 3.01 -20.34 17.06
C LEU A 426 3.95 -20.80 15.95
N MET A 427 3.43 -20.93 14.74
CA MET A 427 4.22 -21.14 13.55
C MET A 427 4.64 -19.79 13.01
N ILE A 428 5.94 -19.66 12.70
CA ILE A 428 6.52 -18.49 12.06
C ILE A 428 7.15 -18.99 10.76
N TYR A 429 6.69 -18.50 9.62
CA TYR A 429 7.26 -18.80 8.31
C TYR A 429 8.14 -17.65 7.87
N HIS A 430 9.38 -17.92 7.45
CA HIS A 430 10.22 -16.92 6.80
C HIS A 430 10.00 -17.00 5.28
N VAL A 431 9.52 -15.89 4.70
CA VAL A 431 9.19 -15.77 3.28
C VAL A 431 10.22 -14.91 2.58
N ASN A 432 10.91 -15.47 1.59
CA ASN A 432 11.92 -14.79 0.78
C ASN A 432 11.27 -13.94 -0.33
N SER A 433 11.94 -12.85 -0.73
CA SER A 433 11.48 -11.97 -1.82
C SER A 433 11.30 -12.65 -3.18
N GLY A 434 11.99 -13.78 -3.42
CA GLY A 434 11.85 -14.59 -4.63
C GLY A 434 10.76 -15.66 -4.58
N VAL A 435 9.92 -15.73 -3.54
CA VAL A 435 8.92 -16.81 -3.40
C VAL A 435 7.93 -16.83 -4.57
N ALA A 436 7.50 -15.68 -5.08
CA ALA A 436 6.52 -15.61 -6.16
C ALA A 436 7.07 -16.15 -7.48
N SER A 437 8.31 -15.80 -7.85
CA SER A 437 8.95 -16.33 -9.06
C SER A 437 9.26 -17.81 -8.94
N ALA A 438 9.64 -18.27 -7.74
CA ALA A 438 9.88 -19.68 -7.47
C ALA A 438 8.60 -20.52 -7.49
N SER A 439 7.46 -19.94 -7.07
CA SER A 439 6.13 -20.54 -7.21
C SER A 439 5.78 -20.84 -8.66
N THR A 440 6.03 -19.91 -9.58
CA THR A 440 5.76 -20.11 -11.03
C THR A 440 6.58 -21.25 -11.63
N SER A 441 7.77 -21.50 -11.10
CA SER A 441 8.67 -22.56 -11.56
C SER A 441 8.59 -23.83 -10.72
N ASN A 442 7.61 -23.90 -9.82
CA ASN A 442 7.41 -24.96 -8.83
C ASN A 442 8.69 -25.43 -8.13
N ASN A 443 9.51 -24.49 -7.64
CA ASN A 443 10.84 -24.77 -7.09
C ASN A 443 11.17 -23.99 -5.80
N ILE A 444 10.14 -23.60 -5.03
CA ILE A 444 10.23 -22.77 -3.82
C ILE A 444 11.33 -23.24 -2.86
N ASN A 445 11.42 -24.55 -2.59
CA ASN A 445 12.38 -25.10 -1.65
C ASN A 445 13.36 -26.09 -2.28
N ALA A 446 13.51 -26.04 -3.60
CA ALA A 446 14.31 -27.00 -4.36
C ALA A 446 15.83 -26.72 -4.32
N THR A 447 16.26 -25.57 -3.80
CA THR A 447 17.68 -25.21 -3.62
C THR A 447 17.85 -24.22 -2.47
N TYR A 448 19.07 -24.10 -1.95
CA TYR A 448 19.43 -23.01 -1.04
C TYR A 448 19.46 -21.65 -1.76
N PRO A 449 18.95 -20.57 -1.14
CA PRO A 449 18.16 -20.55 0.09
C PRO A 449 16.72 -21.01 -0.16
N GLN A 450 16.15 -21.76 0.81
CA GLN A 450 14.73 -22.12 0.80
C GLN A 450 13.89 -20.84 0.81
N LYS A 451 12.96 -20.72 -0.14
CA LYS A 451 12.22 -19.47 -0.36
C LYS A 451 11.04 -19.31 0.59
N MET A 452 10.57 -20.40 1.20
CA MET A 452 9.59 -20.34 2.27
C MET A 452 9.71 -21.56 3.19
N TYR A 453 9.95 -21.35 4.48
CA TYR A 453 10.09 -22.45 5.44
C TYR A 453 9.63 -22.05 6.85
N PRO A 454 9.23 -23.01 7.70
CA PRO A 454 9.02 -22.78 9.13
C PRO A 454 10.32 -22.45 9.84
N VAL A 455 10.35 -21.33 10.55
CA VAL A 455 11.44 -21.00 11.47
C VAL A 455 11.27 -21.87 12.71
N CYS A 456 12.06 -22.94 12.83
CA CYS A 456 11.92 -23.85 13.96
C CYS A 456 12.63 -23.36 15.21
N ALA A 457 11.87 -23.23 16.30
CA ALA A 457 12.38 -22.86 17.63
C ALA A 457 13.46 -23.83 18.16
N SER A 458 13.44 -25.09 17.68
CA SER A 458 14.41 -26.13 17.99
C SER A 458 15.74 -26.00 17.23
N ALA A 459 15.85 -25.12 16.23
CA ALA A 459 17.06 -25.01 15.43
C ALA A 459 18.25 -24.52 16.29
N THR A 460 19.37 -25.24 16.18
CA THR A 460 20.61 -24.94 16.93
C THR A 460 21.56 -24.01 16.16
N SER A 461 21.20 -23.66 14.92
CA SER A 461 21.94 -22.75 14.06
C SER A 461 20.98 -21.91 13.23
N ASN A 462 21.49 -20.88 12.57
CA ASN A 462 20.70 -20.09 11.62
C ASN A 462 20.66 -20.80 10.27
N PRO A 463 19.56 -20.67 9.51
CA PRO A 463 19.41 -21.27 8.18
C PRO A 463 20.60 -20.97 7.25
N GLY A 464 21.16 -22.04 6.70
CA GLY A 464 22.33 -22.04 5.83
C GLY A 464 22.16 -23.03 4.67
N SER A 465 23.26 -23.42 4.03
CA SER A 465 23.23 -24.22 2.80
C SER A 465 22.92 -25.70 2.99
N THR A 466 22.79 -26.19 4.23
CA THR A 466 22.49 -27.60 4.53
C THR A 466 21.17 -27.71 5.27
N ALA A 467 20.40 -28.78 5.01
CA ALA A 467 19.08 -28.97 5.60
C ALA A 467 19.07 -28.95 7.14
N ALA A 468 20.11 -29.52 7.78
CA ALA A 468 20.22 -29.54 9.24
C ALA A 468 20.21 -28.16 9.90
N THR A 469 20.59 -27.10 9.17
CA THR A 469 20.60 -25.72 9.69
C THR A 469 19.22 -25.11 9.86
N TYR A 470 18.18 -25.71 9.27
CA TYR A 470 16.79 -25.27 9.41
C TYR A 470 16.10 -25.85 10.67
N GLY A 471 16.81 -26.71 11.43
CA GLY A 471 16.27 -27.41 12.59
C GLY A 471 15.42 -28.61 12.21
N THR A 472 14.77 -29.21 13.21
CA THR A 472 13.88 -30.37 13.00
C THR A 472 12.49 -29.88 12.63
N ILE A 473 12.23 -29.69 11.33
CA ILE A 473 10.95 -29.20 10.80
C ILE A 473 9.79 -30.09 11.23
N ASN A 474 9.90 -31.40 11.01
CA ASN A 474 8.85 -32.37 11.34
C ASN A 474 8.86 -32.80 12.83
N GLY A 475 9.16 -31.87 13.74
CA GLY A 475 9.21 -32.12 15.18
C GLY A 475 8.39 -31.14 15.98
N GLY A 476 7.81 -31.59 17.11
CA GLY A 476 6.98 -30.74 17.98
C GLY A 476 7.70 -29.57 18.64
N GLY A 477 9.03 -29.50 18.52
CA GLY A 477 9.84 -28.35 18.94
C GLY A 477 9.99 -27.25 17.88
N CYS A 478 9.41 -27.39 16.69
CA CYS A 478 9.46 -26.35 15.66
C CYS A 478 8.62 -25.09 16.03
N PRO A 479 7.37 -25.20 16.53
CA PRO A 479 6.58 -24.02 16.92
C PRO A 479 7.11 -23.30 18.19
N PHE A 480 6.67 -22.06 18.40
CA PHE A 480 6.93 -21.27 19.62
C PHE A 480 5.65 -21.14 20.50
N PRO A 481 5.70 -21.24 21.84
CA PRO A 481 6.83 -21.77 22.57
C PRO A 481 7.05 -23.27 22.30
N GLY A 482 6.03 -23.95 21.78
CA GLY A 482 6.05 -25.37 21.41
C GLY A 482 6.49 -26.26 22.58
N THR A 483 6.93 -27.48 22.27
CA THR A 483 7.47 -28.38 23.31
C THR A 483 8.85 -27.92 23.84
N GLY A 484 9.52 -27.01 23.11
CA GLY A 484 10.83 -26.46 23.48
C GLY A 484 10.78 -25.26 24.44
N ALA A 485 9.59 -24.80 24.83
CA ALA A 485 9.36 -23.66 25.71
C ALA A 485 10.10 -22.37 25.29
N LYS A 486 10.29 -22.12 23.99
CA LYS A 486 11.03 -20.96 23.49
C LYS A 486 10.13 -19.73 23.42
N THR A 487 10.36 -18.75 24.30
CA THR A 487 9.43 -17.62 24.46
C THR A 487 9.84 -16.35 23.71
N SER A 488 10.83 -16.43 22.80
CA SER A 488 11.32 -15.27 22.04
C SER A 488 11.91 -15.63 20.69
N PHE A 489 11.74 -14.73 19.73
CA PHE A 489 12.38 -14.75 18.41
C PHE A 489 12.85 -13.32 18.08
N THR A 490 14.17 -13.12 18.01
CA THR A 490 14.80 -11.78 17.91
C THR A 490 16.06 -11.83 17.04
N ASP A 491 16.66 -10.68 16.74
CA ASP A 491 17.95 -10.61 16.04
C ASP A 491 19.10 -11.30 16.81
N ALA A 492 18.94 -11.54 18.11
CA ALA A 492 19.94 -12.14 19.00
C ALA A 492 19.67 -13.61 19.35
N THR A 493 18.52 -14.19 18.96
CA THR A 493 18.21 -15.60 19.22
C THR A 493 18.86 -16.53 18.20
N THR A 494 18.82 -17.83 18.46
CA THR A 494 19.10 -18.87 17.45
C THR A 494 17.86 -19.78 17.38
N PRO A 495 17.17 -19.88 16.23
CA PRO A 495 17.41 -19.10 15.01
C PRO A 495 17.11 -17.59 15.23
N ASN A 496 17.78 -16.73 14.45
CA ASN A 496 17.65 -15.28 14.55
C ASN A 496 16.59 -14.72 13.57
N MET A 497 16.10 -13.52 13.88
CA MET A 497 15.15 -12.77 13.07
C MET A 497 15.84 -11.82 12.09
N LYS A 498 17.00 -12.18 11.54
CA LYS A 498 17.65 -11.35 10.52
C LYS A 498 17.12 -11.68 9.14
N SER A 499 17.12 -10.67 8.27
CA SER A 499 16.88 -10.89 6.84
C SER A 499 17.98 -11.78 6.23
N TRP A 500 17.72 -12.32 5.04
CA TRP A 500 18.70 -13.03 4.21
C TRP A 500 19.91 -12.17 3.86
N ALA A 501 19.77 -10.85 3.83
CA ALA A 501 20.88 -9.90 3.70
C ALA A 501 21.68 -9.72 5.02
N ALA A 502 21.40 -10.54 6.04
CA ALA A 502 21.96 -10.48 7.39
C ALA A 502 21.68 -9.18 8.15
N ALA A 503 20.74 -8.35 7.67
CA ALA A 503 20.35 -7.12 8.36
C ALA A 503 19.44 -7.41 9.55
N ASN A 504 19.71 -6.73 10.67
CA ASN A 504 18.86 -6.73 11.86
C ASN A 504 17.47 -6.15 11.53
N THR A 505 16.43 -6.74 12.08
CA THR A 505 15.07 -6.24 11.92
C THR A 505 14.69 -5.20 12.95
N ALA A 506 15.31 -5.23 14.13
CA ALA A 506 14.89 -4.47 15.32
C ALA A 506 13.40 -4.64 15.67
N LYS A 507 12.83 -5.82 15.31
CA LYS A 507 11.41 -6.14 15.48
C LYS A 507 11.20 -7.38 16.36
N PRO A 508 11.76 -7.42 17.59
CA PRO A 508 11.76 -8.62 18.40
C PRO A 508 10.34 -9.06 18.76
N ILE A 509 10.11 -10.37 18.77
CA ILE A 509 8.98 -11.02 19.40
C ILE A 509 9.45 -11.60 20.72
N THR A 510 8.84 -11.18 21.83
CA THR A 510 9.18 -11.67 23.18
C THR A 510 7.92 -12.06 23.95
N ALA A 511 8.10 -12.70 25.10
CA ALA A 511 7.02 -13.14 25.98
C ALA A 511 5.96 -13.99 25.26
N ILE A 512 6.39 -14.84 24.32
CA ILE A 512 5.50 -15.77 23.64
C ILE A 512 4.96 -16.75 24.68
N ALA A 513 3.65 -16.74 24.89
CA ALA A 513 2.96 -17.55 25.88
C ALA A 513 1.71 -18.18 25.25
N GLU A 514 1.48 -19.46 25.54
CA GLU A 514 0.29 -20.18 25.13
C GLU A 514 -0.63 -20.38 26.34
N ASN A 515 -1.90 -20.02 26.19
CA ASN A 515 -2.91 -20.36 27.18
C ASN A 515 -3.28 -21.84 27.04
N THR A 516 -2.99 -22.64 28.06
CA THR A 516 -3.18 -24.10 28.01
C THR A 516 -4.64 -24.54 27.86
N THR A 517 -5.60 -23.67 28.25
CA THR A 517 -7.04 -23.95 28.19
C THR A 517 -7.65 -23.47 26.87
N THR A 518 -7.47 -22.19 26.53
CA THR A 518 -8.07 -21.60 25.32
C THR A 518 -7.25 -21.86 24.06
N LYS A 519 -6.01 -22.35 24.20
CA LYS A 519 -5.03 -22.56 23.13
C LYS A 519 -4.63 -21.28 22.38
N VAL A 520 -5.02 -20.11 22.90
CA VAL A 520 -4.65 -18.81 22.35
C VAL A 520 -3.20 -18.50 22.70
N ILE A 521 -2.46 -17.92 21.74
CA ILE A 521 -1.08 -17.47 21.95
C ILE A 521 -1.05 -15.96 22.08
N THR A 522 -0.22 -15.45 22.98
CA THR A 522 0.07 -14.03 23.11
C THR A 522 1.57 -13.77 23.01
N PHE A 523 1.97 -12.63 22.46
CA PHE A 523 3.36 -12.17 22.48
C PHE A 523 3.47 -10.64 22.49
N ALA A 524 4.60 -10.13 22.97
CA ALA A 524 4.96 -8.73 22.90
C ALA A 524 5.79 -8.46 21.64
N PHE A 525 5.24 -7.70 20.70
CA PHE A 525 5.95 -7.22 19.54
C PHE A 525 6.68 -5.92 19.88
N MET A 526 7.98 -5.84 19.60
CA MET A 526 8.84 -4.67 19.90
C MET A 526 8.73 -4.19 21.36
N GLY A 527 8.60 -5.13 22.31
CA GLY A 527 8.47 -4.82 23.74
C GLY A 527 7.03 -4.67 24.25
N GLY A 528 6.01 -4.80 23.39
CA GLY A 528 4.62 -4.74 23.78
C GLY A 528 4.07 -3.30 23.85
N ALA A 529 2.76 -3.16 24.06
CA ALA A 529 2.20 -1.87 24.41
C ALA A 529 2.55 -1.58 25.87
N THR A 530 3.15 -0.42 26.16
CA THR A 530 3.38 0.01 27.55
C THR A 530 2.02 0.25 28.20
N THR A 531 1.77 -0.40 29.34
CA THR A 531 0.53 -0.20 30.09
C THR A 531 0.45 1.25 30.55
N ALA A 532 -0.66 1.92 30.23
CA ALA A 532 -0.91 3.26 30.74
C ALA A 532 -0.99 3.22 32.27
N THR A 533 -0.40 4.22 32.93
CA THR A 533 -0.52 4.41 34.39
C THR A 533 -1.14 5.77 34.69
N ALA A 534 -1.59 5.98 35.94
CA ALA A 534 -2.06 7.28 36.38
C ALA A 534 -0.98 8.36 36.10
N PRO A 535 -1.36 9.60 35.77
CA PRO A 535 -0.41 10.62 35.38
C PRO A 535 0.45 11.04 36.57
N THR A 536 1.60 11.68 36.34
CA THR A 536 2.33 12.39 37.41
C THR A 536 2.19 13.89 37.22
N ALA A 537 2.09 14.64 38.32
CA ALA A 537 1.89 16.09 38.29
C ALA A 537 2.71 16.78 39.38
N THR A 538 3.42 17.84 39.00
CA THR A 538 4.22 18.68 39.90
C THR A 538 3.76 20.12 39.77
N THR A 539 3.38 20.75 40.88
CA THR A 539 3.08 22.20 40.92
C THR A 539 4.38 22.98 41.11
N ASN A 540 4.65 23.93 40.23
CA ASN A 540 5.81 24.82 40.30
C ASN A 540 5.41 26.21 40.79
N ALA A 541 6.37 27.03 41.23
CA ALA A 541 6.14 28.39 41.71
C ALA A 541 5.43 29.28 40.67
N ALA A 542 4.56 30.17 41.15
CA ALA A 542 3.84 31.12 40.33
C ALA A 542 4.79 32.24 39.88
N THR A 543 4.55 32.75 38.67
CA THR A 543 5.34 33.83 38.06
C THR A 543 4.42 34.99 37.67
N SER A 544 5.00 36.11 37.23
CA SER A 544 4.23 37.28 36.74
C SER A 544 3.18 37.79 37.75
N ILE A 545 3.52 37.73 39.05
CA ILE A 545 2.64 38.15 40.13
C ILE A 545 2.55 39.68 40.13
N SER A 546 1.34 40.20 39.96
CA SER A 546 1.04 41.63 39.99
C SER A 546 0.12 41.97 41.18
N THR A 547 -0.44 43.17 41.18
CA THR A 547 -1.48 43.57 42.15
C THR A 547 -2.80 42.82 41.93
N THR A 548 -3.06 42.25 40.74
CA THR A 548 -4.35 41.60 40.40
C THR A 548 -4.25 40.35 39.51
N SER A 549 -3.04 39.85 39.25
CA SER A 549 -2.82 38.70 38.36
C SER A 549 -1.63 37.84 38.80
N ALA A 550 -1.58 36.60 38.32
CA ALA A 550 -0.41 35.72 38.42
C ALA A 550 -0.49 34.60 37.38
N THR A 551 0.63 33.98 37.04
CA THR A 551 0.69 32.78 36.20
C THR A 551 1.04 31.57 37.06
N LEU A 552 0.16 30.57 37.10
CA LEU A 552 0.40 29.29 37.75
C LEU A 552 1.21 28.39 36.81
N ASN A 553 2.14 27.62 37.35
CA ASN A 553 3.03 26.75 36.58
C ASN A 553 3.03 25.32 37.13
N GLY A 554 3.28 24.35 36.26
CA GLY A 554 3.44 22.95 36.66
C GLY A 554 4.06 22.09 35.54
N ASN A 555 4.34 20.84 35.87
CA ASN A 555 4.75 19.81 34.91
C ASN A 555 3.85 18.59 35.07
N VAL A 556 3.38 18.02 33.96
CA VAL A 556 2.54 16.81 33.93
C VAL A 556 3.13 15.79 32.98
N THR A 557 3.27 14.53 33.43
CA THR A 557 3.57 13.38 32.56
C THR A 557 2.32 12.53 32.42
N ALA A 558 1.89 12.28 31.18
CA ALA A 558 0.64 11.60 30.89
C ALA A 558 0.72 10.06 31.04
N ASN A 559 1.93 9.51 31.15
CA ASN A 559 2.21 8.09 31.37
C ASN A 559 1.44 7.16 30.40
N ASN A 560 1.48 7.51 29.11
CA ASN A 560 0.89 6.74 28.01
C ASN A 560 -0.65 6.66 27.99
N ALA A 561 -1.36 7.53 28.73
CA ALA A 561 -2.78 7.81 28.51
C ALA A 561 -3.05 9.32 28.46
N THR A 562 -3.83 9.77 27.48
CA THR A 562 -4.21 11.19 27.33
C THR A 562 -4.73 11.76 28.65
N THR A 563 -4.11 12.85 29.09
CA THR A 563 -4.30 13.41 30.43
C THR A 563 -4.81 14.83 30.35
N THR A 564 -5.98 15.09 30.93
CA THR A 564 -6.54 16.44 31.10
C THR A 564 -5.88 17.15 32.27
N VAL A 565 -5.54 18.42 32.11
CA VAL A 565 -4.81 19.21 33.12
C VAL A 565 -5.55 20.49 33.49
N THR A 566 -5.73 20.70 34.79
CA THR A 566 -6.36 21.88 35.39
C THR A 566 -5.54 22.38 36.57
N PHE A 567 -5.70 23.64 36.95
CA PHE A 567 -5.21 24.18 38.21
C PHE A 567 -6.38 24.44 39.15
N GLU A 568 -6.26 24.03 40.40
CA GLU A 568 -7.17 24.40 41.49
C GLU A 568 -6.51 25.54 42.27
N TYR A 569 -7.20 26.66 42.51
CA TYR A 569 -6.66 27.81 43.23
C TYR A 569 -7.70 28.56 44.08
N GLY A 570 -7.24 29.34 45.07
CA GLY A 570 -8.06 30.33 45.80
C GLY A 570 -7.42 30.85 47.09
N THR A 571 -8.14 31.65 47.87
CA THR A 571 -7.60 32.34 49.06
C THR A 571 -7.49 31.44 50.30
N THR A 572 -8.00 30.21 50.22
CA THR A 572 -7.87 29.19 51.26
C THR A 572 -7.27 27.92 50.64
N THR A 573 -6.82 26.99 51.48
CA THR A 573 -6.32 25.68 51.05
C THR A 573 -7.41 24.76 50.50
N SER A 574 -8.68 25.17 50.57
CA SER A 574 -9.80 24.51 49.87
C SER A 574 -9.90 24.92 48.40
N TYR A 575 -9.09 25.89 47.95
CA TYR A 575 -9.05 26.46 46.60
C TYR A 575 -10.38 27.08 46.18
N GLY A 576 -11.40 26.30 45.85
CA GLY A 576 -12.75 26.78 45.53
C GLY A 576 -12.87 27.41 44.13
N SER A 577 -11.79 27.53 43.37
CA SER A 577 -11.79 27.92 41.95
C SER A 577 -10.90 26.98 41.14
N THR A 578 -11.21 26.84 39.85
CA THR A 578 -10.45 26.01 38.91
C THR A 578 -10.20 26.75 37.60
N GLU A 579 -9.03 26.57 37.01
CA GLU A 579 -8.67 27.14 35.71
C GLU A 579 -8.08 26.04 34.80
N ASN A 580 -8.36 26.09 33.50
CA ASN A 580 -7.79 25.14 32.56
C ASN A 580 -6.31 25.46 32.33
N ALA A 581 -5.47 24.43 32.28
CA ALA A 581 -4.08 24.63 31.92
C ALA A 581 -3.91 24.85 30.40
N SER A 582 -2.77 25.42 30.01
CA SER A 582 -2.27 25.47 28.65
C SER A 582 -0.93 24.70 28.59
N PRO A 583 -0.85 23.59 27.84
CA PRO A 583 -1.96 22.90 27.16
C PRO A 583 -2.96 22.27 28.14
N ALA A 584 -4.24 22.21 27.75
CA ALA A 584 -5.32 21.62 28.56
C ALA A 584 -5.30 20.08 28.59
N SER A 585 -4.57 19.48 27.65
CA SER A 585 -4.38 18.04 27.53
C SER A 585 -2.92 17.72 27.20
N VAL A 586 -2.37 16.70 27.86
CA VAL A 586 -0.99 16.22 27.70
C VAL A 586 -1.01 14.75 27.29
N THR A 587 -0.06 14.33 26.45
CA THR A 587 0.11 12.94 25.98
C THR A 587 1.58 12.51 26.07
N GLY A 588 1.83 11.20 26.08
CA GLY A 588 3.19 10.63 26.06
C GLY A 588 3.79 10.35 27.44
N ALA A 589 5.05 9.90 27.45
CA ALA A 589 5.77 9.45 28.65
C ALA A 589 6.73 10.49 29.23
N SER A 590 6.80 11.70 28.66
CA SER A 590 7.69 12.78 29.11
C SER A 590 6.92 13.90 29.82
N ALA A 591 7.57 14.53 30.79
CA ALA A 591 7.00 15.65 31.52
C ALA A 591 6.79 16.85 30.59
N THR A 592 5.56 17.34 30.51
CA THR A 592 5.17 18.51 29.71
C THR A 592 4.92 19.68 30.65
N ALA A 593 5.50 20.84 30.35
CA ALA A 593 5.23 22.07 31.09
C ALA A 593 3.82 22.57 30.80
N VAL A 594 3.10 22.97 31.84
CA VAL A 594 1.74 23.48 31.78
C VAL A 594 1.63 24.77 32.58
N SER A 595 0.79 25.70 32.14
CA SER A 595 0.57 26.97 32.85
C SER A 595 -0.87 27.45 32.78
N ALA A 596 -1.28 28.33 33.70
CA ALA A 596 -2.58 29.01 33.66
C ALA A 596 -2.43 30.46 34.11
N ALA A 597 -2.94 31.41 33.33
CA ALA A 597 -2.90 32.83 33.68
C ALA A 597 -4.18 33.21 34.45
N LEU A 598 -4.02 33.73 35.66
CA LEU A 598 -5.10 34.24 36.51
C LEU A 598 -5.18 35.77 36.44
N ALA A 599 -6.40 36.29 36.42
CA ALA A 599 -6.70 37.73 36.43
C ALA A 599 -7.77 38.06 37.48
N SER A 600 -7.99 39.36 37.73
CA SER A 600 -9.00 39.88 38.68
C SER A 600 -8.83 39.39 40.13
N LEU A 601 -7.59 39.13 40.55
CA LEU A 601 -7.25 38.76 41.92
C LEU A 601 -7.32 39.98 42.83
N ALA A 602 -7.65 39.77 44.11
CA ALA A 602 -7.61 40.83 45.12
C ALA A 602 -6.16 41.27 45.36
N ASN A 603 -5.95 42.56 45.61
CA ASN A 603 -4.62 43.11 45.90
C ASN A 603 -4.15 42.72 47.31
N ASN A 604 -2.82 42.70 47.51
CA ASN A 604 -2.21 42.34 48.79
C ASN A 604 -2.79 41.05 49.42
N THR A 605 -3.15 40.06 48.59
CA THR A 605 -3.90 38.87 48.99
C THR A 605 -3.13 37.60 48.62
N THR A 606 -3.04 36.66 49.58
CA THR A 606 -2.41 35.35 49.38
C THR A 606 -3.38 34.36 48.74
N TYR A 607 -2.91 33.66 47.71
CA TYR A 607 -3.62 32.58 47.03
C TYR A 607 -2.82 31.28 47.14
N TYR A 608 -3.52 30.17 47.38
CA TYR A 608 -3.01 28.81 47.35
C TYR A 608 -3.45 28.14 46.05
N TYR A 609 -2.60 27.28 45.48
CA TYR A 609 -2.94 26.55 44.26
C TYR A 609 -2.21 25.20 44.12
N ARG A 610 -2.72 24.34 43.25
CA ARG A 610 -2.06 23.10 42.81
C ARG A 610 -2.48 22.70 41.40
N VAL A 611 -1.63 21.95 40.69
CA VAL A 611 -2.01 21.30 39.43
C VAL A 611 -2.76 19.99 39.69
N LYS A 612 -3.74 19.67 38.85
CA LYS A 612 -4.52 18.43 38.85
C LYS A 612 -4.48 17.81 37.45
N ALA A 613 -4.08 16.54 37.37
CA ALA A 613 -3.95 15.78 36.14
C ALA A 613 -4.84 14.53 36.20
N VAL A 614 -5.64 14.28 35.16
CA VAL A 614 -6.62 13.17 35.11
C VAL A 614 -6.49 12.42 33.79
N ASN A 615 -6.33 11.09 33.84
CA ASN A 615 -6.43 10.22 32.68
C ASN A 615 -7.36 9.03 32.96
N SER A 616 -7.51 8.12 31.99
CA SER A 616 -8.39 6.93 32.11
C SER A 616 -7.97 5.94 33.21
N VAL A 617 -6.77 6.06 33.76
CA VAL A 617 -6.22 5.17 34.79
C VAL A 617 -6.33 5.80 36.19
N GLY A 618 -6.26 7.12 36.31
CA GLY A 618 -6.39 7.78 37.60
C GLY A 618 -6.23 9.30 37.59
N THR A 619 -6.32 9.89 38.78
CA THR A 619 -6.14 11.31 39.05
C THR A 619 -4.94 11.53 39.95
N THR A 620 -4.10 12.51 39.63
CA THR A 620 -2.94 12.92 40.44
C THR A 620 -2.97 14.42 40.69
N TYR A 621 -2.67 14.82 41.93
CA TYR A 621 -2.55 16.21 42.35
C TYR A 621 -1.08 16.55 42.61
N GLY A 622 -0.64 17.69 42.12
CA GLY A 622 0.65 18.26 42.51
C GLY A 622 0.61 18.80 43.94
N ALA A 623 1.80 19.06 44.50
CA ALA A 623 1.92 19.68 45.82
C ALA A 623 1.29 21.07 45.85
N GLN A 624 0.79 21.50 47.01
CA GLN A 624 0.27 22.87 47.18
C GLN A 624 1.41 23.89 47.09
N GLN A 625 1.15 25.00 46.42
CA GLN A 625 1.99 26.20 46.39
C GLN A 625 1.14 27.43 46.75
N SER A 626 1.79 28.57 46.98
CA SER A 626 1.11 29.84 47.24
C SER A 626 1.87 31.05 46.70
N PHE A 627 1.16 32.14 46.44
CA PHE A 627 1.73 33.45 46.10
C PHE A 627 0.89 34.58 46.72
N THR A 628 1.46 35.78 46.86
CA THR A 628 0.76 36.97 47.36
C THR A 628 0.82 38.09 46.33
N THR A 629 -0.31 38.66 45.94
CA THR A 629 -0.38 39.81 45.04
C THR A 629 0.21 41.07 45.69
N SER A 630 0.79 41.98 44.91
CA SER A 630 1.43 43.19 45.44
C SER A 630 0.43 44.24 45.96
N ALA A 631 0.90 45.15 46.82
CA ALA A 631 0.13 46.32 47.28
C ALA A 631 0.13 47.47 46.23
N ASN A 632 -0.84 48.38 46.29
CA ASN A 632 -1.01 49.47 45.32
C ASN A 632 -0.26 50.76 45.76
N PRO A 633 0.69 51.32 44.99
CA PRO A 633 1.29 52.62 45.27
C PRO A 633 0.38 53.80 44.85
N SER A 634 0.41 54.93 45.57
CA SER A 634 -0.41 56.13 45.26
C SER A 634 0.21 56.96 44.12
N SER A 635 -0.45 57.00 42.96
CA SER A 635 0.01 57.72 41.76
C SER A 635 -1.09 58.59 41.14
N LEU A 636 -0.70 59.66 40.44
CA LEU A 636 -1.58 60.55 39.68
C LEU A 636 -2.19 59.81 38.48
N THR A 637 -3.47 60.07 38.18
CA THR A 637 -4.15 59.55 37.00
C THR A 637 -4.02 60.52 35.82
N LEU A 638 -3.87 59.99 34.61
CA LEU A 638 -3.89 60.79 33.38
C LEU A 638 -5.30 61.37 33.11
N PRO A 639 -5.42 62.56 32.47
CA PRO A 639 -4.34 63.45 32.05
C PRO A 639 -3.76 64.25 33.23
N VAL A 640 -2.46 64.58 33.14
CA VAL A 640 -1.75 65.43 34.11
C VAL A 640 -1.38 66.74 33.46
N THR A 641 -1.73 67.86 34.08
CA THR A 641 -1.36 69.21 33.63
C THR A 641 -0.65 69.99 34.72
N GLU A 642 0.41 70.73 34.37
CA GLU A 642 1.14 71.61 35.26
C GLU A 642 1.53 72.91 34.54
N ASN A 643 1.21 74.05 35.13
CA ASN A 643 1.44 75.39 34.56
C ASN A 643 2.38 76.25 35.42
N PHE A 644 2.99 75.68 36.46
CA PHE A 644 4.05 76.33 37.25
C PHE A 644 3.70 77.70 37.87
N GLY A 645 2.41 78.05 38.00
CA GLY A 645 1.93 79.40 38.34
C GLY A 645 2.14 79.90 39.77
N THR A 646 3.06 79.32 40.54
CA THR A 646 3.39 79.75 41.92
C THR A 646 4.89 79.98 42.10
N SER A 647 5.28 80.72 43.14
CA SER A 647 6.70 81.00 43.44
C SER A 647 7.48 79.80 44.01
N THR A 648 6.85 78.62 44.13
CA THR A 648 7.45 77.39 44.68
C THR A 648 7.22 76.21 43.75
N LEU A 649 8.14 75.23 43.77
CA LEU A 649 7.99 74.01 42.98
C LEU A 649 6.69 73.27 43.40
N PRO A 650 5.85 72.80 42.45
CA PRO A 650 4.59 72.15 42.79
C PRO A 650 4.76 70.88 43.63
N SER A 651 3.77 70.58 44.47
CA SER A 651 3.80 69.42 45.37
C SER A 651 4.05 68.11 44.62
N GLY A 652 4.98 67.30 45.12
CA GLY A 652 5.33 65.99 44.58
C GLY A 652 6.33 66.02 43.41
N TRP A 653 6.62 67.19 42.84
CA TRP A 653 7.75 67.35 41.92
C TRP A 653 9.06 67.34 42.72
N ALA A 654 10.10 66.76 42.14
CA ALA A 654 11.40 66.62 42.80
C ALA A 654 12.53 66.93 41.84
N THR A 655 13.63 67.45 42.35
CA THR A 655 14.86 67.66 41.58
C THR A 655 15.87 66.55 41.86
N GLN A 656 16.74 66.27 40.89
CA GLN A 656 17.83 65.32 41.05
C GLN A 656 19.06 65.82 40.31
N ASN A 657 20.13 66.08 41.06
CA ASN A 657 21.42 66.52 40.54
C ASN A 657 22.43 65.39 40.66
N VAL A 658 23.12 65.06 39.57
CA VAL A 658 24.09 63.95 39.48
C VAL A 658 25.43 64.49 38.97
N GLY A 659 26.47 64.31 39.77
CA GLY A 659 27.83 64.81 39.52
C GLY A 659 28.47 65.40 40.78
N THR A 660 29.79 65.46 40.84
CA THR A 660 30.50 66.06 41.98
C THR A 660 30.39 67.58 41.92
N GLY A 661 29.85 68.22 42.96
CA GLY A 661 29.83 69.68 43.12
C GLY A 661 28.64 70.41 42.50
N ILE A 662 27.69 69.73 41.85
CA ILE A 662 26.46 70.35 41.36
C ILE A 662 25.51 70.65 42.53
N THR A 663 24.96 71.86 42.56
CA THR A 663 23.93 72.32 43.51
C THR A 663 22.63 72.60 42.75
N GLU A 664 21.52 72.86 43.46
CA GLU A 664 20.18 72.99 42.84
C GLU A 664 20.13 74.05 41.74
N ARG A 665 19.67 73.70 40.53
CA ARG A 665 19.62 74.57 39.33
C ARG A 665 18.20 74.91 38.88
N TRP A 666 17.21 74.17 39.37
CA TRP A 666 15.81 74.41 39.06
C TRP A 666 15.20 75.39 40.05
N SER A 667 14.49 76.38 39.54
CA SER A 667 13.84 77.42 40.33
C SER A 667 12.58 77.92 39.62
N MET A 668 11.69 78.58 40.35
CA MET A 668 10.53 79.25 39.77
C MET A 668 10.91 80.67 39.36
N SER A 669 10.64 81.04 38.12
CA SER A 669 10.91 82.38 37.57
C SER A 669 9.61 83.17 37.46
N ASN A 670 9.62 84.42 37.95
CA ASN A 670 8.48 85.35 37.78
C ASN A 670 8.53 86.02 36.40
N THR A 671 8.70 85.21 35.36
CA THR A 671 8.78 85.62 33.95
C THR A 671 7.81 84.78 33.15
N ALA A 672 7.63 85.10 31.87
CA ALA A 672 6.77 84.35 30.94
C ALA A 672 7.55 83.99 29.66
N ASN A 673 8.84 83.70 29.80
CA ASN A 673 9.77 83.53 28.68
C ASN A 673 9.47 82.29 27.85
N ALA A 674 8.91 81.22 28.43
CA ALA A 674 8.44 80.03 27.73
C ALA A 674 7.15 80.29 26.92
N GLY A 675 6.48 81.44 27.07
CA GLY A 675 5.28 81.81 26.31
C GLY A 675 3.95 81.43 26.98
N GLY A 676 3.94 81.29 28.31
CA GLY A 676 2.74 81.12 29.14
C GLY A 676 2.52 82.28 30.11
N SER A 677 2.16 82.00 31.37
CA SER A 677 1.92 83.03 32.40
C SER A 677 2.98 82.91 33.49
N ALA A 678 3.38 84.03 34.12
CA ALA A 678 4.22 83.95 35.29
C ALA A 678 3.46 83.25 36.44
N TYR A 679 4.04 82.34 37.21
CA TYR A 679 5.43 81.86 37.22
C TYR A 679 5.68 80.70 36.24
N GLU A 680 6.94 80.47 35.86
CA GLU A 680 7.39 79.35 35.03
C GLU A 680 8.59 78.62 35.64
N LEU A 681 8.84 77.37 35.22
CA LEU A 681 9.99 76.61 35.70
C LEU A 681 11.26 77.02 34.94
N LYS A 682 12.38 77.23 35.65
CA LYS A 682 13.65 77.68 35.08
C LYS A 682 14.82 76.83 35.57
N CYS A 683 15.62 76.30 34.64
CA CYS A 683 16.96 75.77 34.92
C CYS A 683 18.04 76.82 34.60
N THR A 684 18.97 77.09 35.52
CA THR A 684 20.11 78.01 35.30
C THR A 684 21.43 77.30 35.06
N TYR A 685 22.36 77.98 34.42
CA TYR A 685 23.73 77.53 34.22
C TYR A 685 24.50 77.20 35.51
N VAL A 686 25.54 76.39 35.36
CA VAL A 686 26.58 76.19 36.38
C VAL A 686 27.90 75.85 35.72
N ASN A 687 29.01 76.35 36.26
CA ASN A 687 30.35 76.07 35.74
C ASN A 687 30.82 74.63 36.07
N LEU A 688 30.17 73.63 35.46
CA LEU A 688 30.48 72.21 35.60
C LEU A 688 30.34 71.48 34.25
N SER A 689 31.31 70.62 33.96
CA SER A 689 31.36 69.78 32.76
C SER A 689 32.08 68.46 33.04
N PRO A 690 31.43 67.29 32.93
CA PRO A 690 29.99 67.09 32.74
C PRO A 690 29.22 67.16 34.07
N ALA A 691 27.94 67.53 34.00
CA ALA A 691 26.98 67.33 35.08
C ALA A 691 25.60 66.97 34.52
N THR A 692 24.69 66.52 35.39
CA THR A 692 23.28 66.28 35.02
C THR A 692 22.36 66.85 36.08
N THR A 693 21.33 67.56 35.66
CA THR A 693 20.24 68.01 36.53
C THR A 693 18.89 67.63 35.95
N ARG A 694 17.96 67.25 36.81
CA ARG A 694 16.61 66.84 36.46
C ARG A 694 15.59 67.54 37.33
N VAL A 695 14.42 67.80 36.76
CA VAL A 695 13.18 68.06 37.47
C VAL A 695 12.17 66.99 37.07
N ILE A 696 11.58 66.34 38.06
CA ILE A 696 10.89 65.04 37.96
C ILE A 696 9.44 65.21 38.41
N THR A 697 8.49 64.70 37.65
CA THR A 697 7.06 64.68 38.00
C THR A 697 6.80 63.82 39.26
N PRO A 698 5.63 63.97 39.92
CA PRO A 698 5.09 62.94 40.80
C PRO A 698 4.93 61.59 40.05
N ALA A 699 4.69 60.51 40.79
CA ALA A 699 4.38 59.21 40.18
C ALA A 699 3.07 59.30 39.40
N ILE A 700 3.08 58.90 38.12
CA ILE A 700 1.92 58.85 37.24
C ILE A 700 1.56 57.39 37.00
N ASN A 701 0.28 57.04 37.15
CA ASN A 701 -0.24 55.74 36.81
C ASN A 701 -0.39 55.63 35.29
N THR A 702 0.42 54.77 34.68
CA THR A 702 0.38 54.48 33.25
C THR A 702 0.00 53.03 32.98
N VAL A 703 -0.58 52.31 33.95
CA VAL A 703 -1.05 50.93 33.76
C VAL A 703 -2.06 50.90 32.61
N GLY A 704 -1.83 50.00 31.65
CA GLY A 704 -2.63 49.88 30.44
C GLY A 704 -2.34 50.93 29.36
N VAL A 705 -1.36 51.82 29.56
CA VAL A 705 -0.98 52.86 28.60
C VAL A 705 0.33 52.49 27.91
N SER A 706 0.29 52.31 26.59
CA SER A 706 1.45 51.96 25.76
C SER A 706 2.19 53.17 25.17
N GLN A 707 1.54 54.34 25.17
CA GLN A 707 2.11 55.58 24.66
C GLN A 707 1.48 56.78 25.37
N LEU A 708 2.30 57.80 25.70
CA LEU A 708 1.84 59.10 26.18
C LEU A 708 2.11 60.19 25.14
N THR A 709 1.25 61.20 25.11
CA THR A 709 1.53 62.50 24.49
C THR A 709 1.97 63.48 25.58
N LEU A 710 3.20 63.98 25.48
CA LEU A 710 3.73 65.08 26.30
C LEU A 710 3.74 66.36 25.45
N SER A 711 3.08 67.39 25.95
CA SER A 711 3.12 68.74 25.42
C SER A 711 3.67 69.69 26.48
N PHE A 712 4.56 70.61 26.10
CA PHE A 712 5.03 71.68 26.97
C PHE A 712 5.50 72.87 26.14
N LYS A 713 5.41 74.06 26.71
CA LYS A 713 6.04 75.26 26.16
C LYS A 713 7.43 75.42 26.74
N HIS A 714 8.38 75.88 25.93
CA HIS A 714 9.71 76.20 26.42
C HIS A 714 10.39 77.34 25.66
N MET A 715 11.35 77.98 26.34
CA MET A 715 12.37 78.84 25.74
C MET A 715 13.72 78.45 26.31
N PHE A 716 14.71 78.25 25.44
CA PHE A 716 16.06 77.85 25.79
C PHE A 716 17.07 78.88 25.30
N ASP A 717 17.86 79.41 26.22
CA ASP A 717 18.92 80.40 25.99
C ASP A 717 20.28 79.71 26.25
N ASP A 718 21.13 79.62 25.22
CA ASP A 718 22.44 78.99 25.31
C ASP A 718 23.59 79.96 25.04
N TYR A 719 24.75 79.64 25.64
CA TYR A 719 25.99 80.40 25.50
C TYR A 719 26.96 79.71 24.52
N GLY A 720 27.00 78.37 24.51
CA GLY A 720 27.95 77.58 23.73
C GLY A 720 27.55 76.11 23.55
N ALA A 721 28.44 75.32 22.95
CA ALA A 721 28.17 73.92 22.65
C ALA A 721 28.59 73.02 23.81
N GLY A 722 27.76 72.03 24.14
CA GLY A 722 28.16 70.93 25.03
C GLY A 722 27.14 70.51 26.08
N ALA A 723 25.99 71.17 26.20
CA ALA A 723 24.85 70.70 26.99
C ALA A 723 23.77 70.11 26.09
N THR A 724 22.93 69.24 26.65
CA THR A 724 21.77 68.68 25.95
C THR A 724 20.56 68.72 26.89
N LEU A 725 19.45 69.25 26.38
CA LEU A 725 18.13 69.17 26.98
C LEU A 725 17.45 67.90 26.48
N ARG A 726 16.78 67.16 27.35
CA ARG A 726 16.04 65.95 26.95
C ARG A 726 14.92 65.61 27.91
N ILE A 727 14.00 64.80 27.43
CA ILE A 727 13.02 64.13 28.28
C ILE A 727 13.55 62.75 28.66
N GLN A 728 13.46 62.38 29.94
CA GLN A 728 13.74 61.03 30.41
C GLN A 728 12.53 60.45 31.15
N THR A 729 12.43 59.13 31.16
CA THR A 729 11.42 58.40 31.94
C THR A 729 12.06 57.37 32.86
N SER A 730 11.39 57.08 33.97
CA SER A 730 11.82 56.07 34.93
C SER A 730 10.61 55.48 35.67
N THR A 731 10.74 54.26 36.19
CA THR A 731 9.76 53.64 37.09
C THR A 731 10.20 53.61 38.55
N ASP A 732 11.48 53.93 38.83
CA ASP A 732 12.12 53.80 40.14
C ASP A 732 12.94 55.03 40.57
N LYS A 733 13.04 56.07 39.71
CA LYS A 733 13.88 57.28 39.87
C LYS A 733 15.39 57.04 39.89
N VAL A 734 15.84 55.80 39.63
CA VAL A 734 17.24 55.40 39.62
C VAL A 734 17.67 55.12 38.18
N ASN A 735 16.90 54.29 37.48
CA ASN A 735 17.16 53.88 36.11
C ASN A 735 16.37 54.77 35.16
N TRP A 736 17.07 55.61 34.40
CA TRP A 736 16.49 56.58 33.48
C TRP A 736 16.67 56.16 32.02
N THR A 737 15.62 56.27 31.23
CA THR A 737 15.60 56.03 29.79
C THR A 737 15.35 57.34 29.05
N ASN A 738 16.10 57.63 27.98
CA ASN A 738 15.84 58.80 27.14
C ASN A 738 14.55 58.59 26.34
N ALA A 739 13.63 59.56 26.41
CA ALA A 739 12.50 59.63 25.51
C ALA A 739 12.89 60.31 24.18
N THR A 740 11.95 60.37 23.24
CA THR A 740 12.19 60.72 21.84
C THR A 740 12.63 62.17 21.60
N TRP A 741 12.36 63.09 22.53
CA TRP A 741 12.72 64.51 22.38
C TRP A 741 14.03 64.87 23.07
N SER A 742 14.91 65.54 22.34
CA SER A 742 16.12 66.18 22.83
C SER A 742 16.47 67.43 22.00
N LEU A 743 17.26 68.32 22.59
CA LEU A 743 17.78 69.54 21.97
C LEU A 743 19.20 69.80 22.50
N ALA A 744 20.19 69.91 21.62
CA ALA A 744 21.57 70.21 22.01
C ALA A 744 21.83 71.73 22.04
N SER A 745 22.67 72.18 22.96
CA SER A 745 23.21 73.54 22.98
C SER A 745 24.26 73.72 21.88
N VAL A 746 24.30 74.91 21.28
CA VAL A 746 25.10 75.22 20.10
C VAL A 746 26.04 76.40 20.33
N SER A 747 25.67 77.65 20.10
CA SER A 747 26.52 78.80 20.41
C SER A 747 25.71 80.09 20.32
N ASN A 748 25.41 80.65 21.49
CA ASN A 748 24.77 81.95 21.64
C ASN A 748 23.42 82.06 20.89
N ALA A 749 22.56 81.05 21.09
CA ALA A 749 21.29 80.88 20.42
C ALA A 749 20.11 80.83 21.40
N ASN A 750 19.04 81.54 21.04
CA ASN A 750 17.74 81.48 21.70
C ASN A 750 16.78 80.62 20.89
N VAL A 751 16.27 79.53 21.48
CA VAL A 751 15.29 78.62 20.89
C VAL A 751 13.97 78.73 21.66
N GLY A 752 13.00 79.41 21.05
CA GLY A 752 11.65 79.62 21.61
C GLY A 752 11.33 81.08 21.92
N PRO A 753 10.12 81.36 22.45
CA PRO A 753 9.14 80.39 22.95
C PRO A 753 8.49 79.54 21.85
N ILE A 754 8.45 78.22 22.05
CA ILE A 754 7.73 77.28 21.16
C ILE A 754 7.05 76.18 21.99
N THR A 755 5.97 75.60 21.45
CA THR A 755 5.35 74.41 22.02
C THR A 755 5.98 73.15 21.43
N VAL A 756 6.48 72.27 22.30
CA VAL A 756 6.95 70.94 21.96
C VAL A 756 5.79 69.96 22.14
N ASN A 757 5.53 69.13 21.13
CA ASN A 757 4.68 67.96 21.24
C ASN A 757 5.53 66.73 20.94
N THR A 758 5.63 65.80 21.88
CA THR A 758 6.41 64.58 21.73
C THR A 758 5.66 63.37 22.29
N THR A 759 5.96 62.20 21.73
CA THR A 759 5.43 60.93 22.22
C THR A 759 6.44 60.24 23.10
N ILE A 760 5.99 59.70 24.23
CA ILE A 760 6.77 58.86 25.13
C ILE A 760 6.25 57.43 25.01
N THR A 761 7.16 56.47 24.83
CA THR A 761 6.86 55.02 24.79
C THR A 761 7.69 54.22 25.79
N SER A 762 8.63 54.87 26.49
CA SER A 762 9.54 54.25 27.45
C SER A 762 9.00 54.33 28.87
N SER A 763 9.29 53.30 29.68
CA SER A 763 8.96 53.23 31.12
C SER A 763 7.46 53.42 31.45
N LEU A 764 6.58 52.95 30.54
CA LEU A 764 5.12 52.98 30.68
C LEU A 764 4.56 51.63 31.15
N ASN A 765 3.22 51.48 31.19
CA ASN A 765 2.52 50.34 31.76
C ASN A 765 2.92 50.05 33.22
N SER A 766 3.13 51.11 33.99
CA SER A 766 3.57 51.05 35.39
C SER A 766 2.63 51.84 36.28
N ALA A 767 2.39 51.33 37.49
CA ALA A 767 1.67 52.09 38.51
C ALA A 767 2.47 53.33 38.97
N THR A 768 3.77 53.36 38.72
CA THR A 768 4.67 54.47 39.04
C THR A 768 5.57 54.77 37.84
N THR A 769 5.15 55.70 36.99
CA THR A 769 5.99 56.30 35.94
C THR A 769 6.35 57.72 36.33
N TYR A 770 7.62 58.08 36.15
CA TYR A 770 8.15 59.42 36.34
C TYR A 770 8.65 59.96 35.00
N ILE A 771 8.32 61.21 34.70
CA ILE A 771 8.85 61.94 33.55
C ILE A 771 9.77 63.03 34.09
N ALA A 772 10.92 63.21 33.47
CA ALA A 772 11.90 64.22 33.86
C ALA A 772 12.30 65.12 32.68
N PHE A 773 12.36 66.41 32.95
CA PHE A 773 13.06 67.37 32.09
C PHE A 773 14.51 67.43 32.56
N VAL A 774 15.45 67.25 31.64
CA VAL A 774 16.86 66.97 31.96
C VAL A 774 17.75 67.91 31.18
N VAL A 775 18.77 68.44 31.86
CA VAL A 775 19.95 69.06 31.22
C VAL A 775 21.18 68.25 31.61
N ASP A 776 21.91 67.74 30.63
CA ASP A 776 23.13 66.96 30.83
C ASP A 776 24.28 67.37 29.90
N GLY A 777 25.52 67.21 30.36
CA GLY A 777 26.73 67.62 29.63
C GLY A 777 27.42 68.81 30.29
N ASN A 778 27.92 69.77 29.49
CA ASN A 778 28.58 70.99 29.95
C ASN A 778 27.56 72.07 30.30
N LEU A 779 27.10 72.10 31.56
CA LEU A 779 26.06 73.04 32.02
C LEU A 779 26.56 74.49 32.11
N TYR A 780 27.84 74.76 31.85
CA TYR A 780 28.35 76.14 31.69
C TYR A 780 27.86 76.79 30.39
N GLN A 781 27.43 75.96 29.44
CA GLN A 781 27.13 76.40 28.07
C GLN A 781 25.66 76.73 27.84
N ILE A 782 24.83 76.63 28.87
CA ILE A 782 23.47 77.17 28.86
C ILE A 782 23.46 78.48 29.62
N ASP A 783 22.51 79.38 29.35
CA ASP A 783 22.21 80.51 30.22
C ASP A 783 20.95 80.21 31.05
N ALA A 784 19.86 79.81 30.38
CA ALA A 784 18.64 79.36 31.04
C ALA A 784 17.74 78.47 30.16
N TRP A 785 17.00 77.55 30.78
CA TRP A 785 15.90 76.82 30.14
C TRP A 785 14.60 77.04 30.90
N TYR A 786 13.62 77.66 30.25
CA TYR A 786 12.29 77.96 30.78
C TYR A 786 11.26 76.96 30.26
N ILE A 787 10.36 76.48 31.12
CA ILE A 787 9.32 75.49 30.81
C ILE A 787 7.98 75.92 31.44
N ASP A 788 6.90 75.85 30.66
CA ASP A 788 5.54 76.13 31.12
C ASP A 788 4.51 75.25 30.38
N ASN A 789 3.25 75.23 30.85
CA ASN A 789 2.10 74.55 30.24
C ASN A 789 2.36 73.07 29.90
N VAL A 790 2.88 72.30 30.86
CA VAL A 790 3.08 70.86 30.74
C VAL A 790 1.73 70.15 30.72
N SER A 791 1.49 69.30 29.72
CA SER A 791 0.33 68.43 29.59
C SER A 791 0.76 67.03 29.19
N ILE A 792 0.34 66.03 29.95
CA ILE A 792 0.66 64.61 29.75
C ILE A 792 -0.66 63.85 29.68
N SER A 793 -0.90 63.15 28.57
CA SER A 793 -2.12 62.36 28.37
C SER A 793 -1.82 61.00 27.76
N ALA A 794 -2.69 60.01 28.02
CA ALA A 794 -2.62 58.73 27.31
C ALA A 794 -2.91 58.97 25.83
N ALA A 795 -2.00 58.50 24.97
CA ALA A 795 -2.35 58.36 23.56
C ALA A 795 -3.38 57.23 23.47
N THR A 796 -4.40 57.39 22.61
CA THR A 796 -5.36 56.31 22.36
C THR A 796 -4.61 55.11 21.80
N ALA A 797 -4.48 54.05 22.60
CA ALA A 797 -3.83 52.82 22.18
C ALA A 797 -4.59 52.24 20.99
N SER A 798 -3.90 52.09 19.87
CA SER A 798 -4.48 51.40 18.73
C SER A 798 -4.50 49.89 18.99
N THR A 799 -5.63 49.23 18.76
CA THR A 799 -5.78 47.77 18.82
C THR A 799 -5.78 47.18 17.41
N VAL A 800 -5.77 45.86 17.27
CA VAL A 800 -6.14 45.23 15.99
C VAL A 800 -7.57 45.66 15.58
N PRO A 801 -7.91 45.64 14.28
CA PRO A 801 -9.24 46.02 13.82
C PRO A 801 -10.32 45.09 14.39
N THR A 802 -11.58 45.51 14.39
CA THR A 802 -12.72 44.61 14.68
C THR A 802 -13.40 44.24 13.38
N VAL A 803 -13.56 42.94 13.10
CA VAL A 803 -14.16 42.43 11.86
C VAL A 803 -15.17 41.33 12.16
N THR A 804 -16.28 41.33 11.41
CA THR A 804 -17.31 40.28 11.43
C THR A 804 -17.32 39.54 10.10
N THR A 805 -17.62 38.24 10.12
CA THR A 805 -17.79 37.42 8.90
C THR A 805 -19.28 37.40 8.56
N SER A 806 -19.62 37.75 7.33
CA SER A 806 -20.99 37.66 6.82
C SER A 806 -21.36 36.21 6.48
N SER A 807 -22.66 35.91 6.44
CA SER A 807 -23.16 34.62 5.96
C SER A 807 -22.71 34.36 4.52
N VAL A 808 -22.34 33.12 4.22
CA VAL A 808 -21.97 32.71 2.86
C VAL A 808 -23.23 32.61 1.99
N SER A 809 -23.14 33.04 0.74
CA SER A 809 -24.22 33.02 -0.24
C SER A 809 -23.71 32.65 -1.63
N ALA A 810 -24.61 32.51 -2.61
CA ALA A 810 -24.29 32.16 -4.00
C ALA A 810 -23.32 30.95 -4.11
N VAL A 811 -23.59 29.91 -3.31
CA VAL A 811 -22.77 28.70 -3.28
C VAL A 811 -23.02 27.89 -4.55
N THR A 812 -21.99 27.75 -5.36
CA THR A 812 -21.94 26.92 -6.56
C THR A 812 -21.01 25.74 -6.34
N ALA A 813 -20.80 24.92 -7.37
CA ALA A 813 -19.90 23.77 -7.27
C ALA A 813 -18.43 24.20 -7.07
N THR A 814 -18.05 25.38 -7.58
CA THR A 814 -16.65 25.83 -7.60
C THR A 814 -16.43 27.22 -7.02
N ALA A 815 -17.48 27.88 -6.54
CA ALA A 815 -17.38 29.22 -5.99
C ALA A 815 -18.44 29.50 -4.90
N ALA A 816 -18.17 30.48 -4.05
CA ALA A 816 -19.14 31.06 -3.14
C ALA A 816 -18.86 32.54 -2.91
N THR A 817 -19.91 33.32 -2.64
CA THR A 817 -19.79 34.71 -2.23
C THR A 817 -19.73 34.77 -0.70
N CYS A 818 -18.57 35.18 -0.21
CA CYS A 818 -18.28 35.43 1.19
C CYS A 818 -18.21 36.94 1.45
N GLY A 819 -18.08 37.34 2.71
CA GLY A 819 -17.90 38.75 3.03
C GLY A 819 -17.63 38.98 4.49
N GLY A 820 -17.42 40.25 4.81
CA GLY A 820 -17.25 40.69 6.18
C GLY A 820 -17.50 42.18 6.31
N ASN A 821 -17.53 42.64 7.55
CA ASN A 821 -17.63 44.05 7.87
C ASN A 821 -16.57 44.40 8.90
N VAL A 822 -15.65 45.29 8.53
CA VAL A 822 -14.66 45.86 9.47
C VAL A 822 -15.35 46.99 10.21
N THR A 823 -15.83 46.70 11.42
CA THR A 823 -16.66 47.61 12.22
C THR A 823 -15.86 48.65 12.97
N ALA A 824 -14.56 48.42 13.20
CA ALA A 824 -13.65 49.39 13.79
C ALA A 824 -12.23 49.16 13.26
N ASP A 825 -11.49 50.23 13.00
CA ASP A 825 -10.07 50.19 12.62
C ASP A 825 -9.14 49.97 13.81
N GLY A 826 -9.66 50.05 15.03
CA GLY A 826 -8.87 49.96 16.24
C GLY A 826 -7.92 51.14 16.41
N GLY A 827 -8.22 52.32 15.87
CA GLY A 827 -7.39 53.52 16.04
C GLY A 827 -6.10 53.57 15.20
N ALA A 828 -5.88 52.59 14.32
CA ALA A 828 -4.82 52.62 13.31
C ALA A 828 -5.35 52.17 11.95
N THR A 829 -4.88 52.80 10.88
CA THR A 829 -5.36 52.54 9.51
C THR A 829 -5.32 51.05 9.17
N VAL A 830 -6.48 50.49 8.79
CA VAL A 830 -6.60 49.13 8.28
C VAL A 830 -5.89 49.05 6.93
N SER A 831 -4.74 48.39 6.88
CA SER A 831 -3.89 48.24 5.70
C SER A 831 -4.36 47.14 4.75
N ALA A 832 -5.07 46.12 5.25
CA ALA A 832 -5.65 45.05 4.45
C ALA A 832 -6.91 44.46 5.09
N ARG A 833 -7.86 44.00 4.28
CA ARG A 833 -9.01 43.19 4.69
C ARG A 833 -9.34 42.16 3.62
N GLY A 834 -10.03 41.09 3.99
CA GLY A 834 -10.43 40.05 3.04
C GLY A 834 -11.04 38.83 3.71
N ILE A 835 -11.09 37.72 2.98
CA ILE A 835 -11.54 36.41 3.49
C ILE A 835 -10.34 35.47 3.54
N CYS A 836 -10.22 34.69 4.61
CA CYS A 836 -9.41 33.47 4.64
C CYS A 836 -10.31 32.23 4.69
N TYR A 837 -9.93 31.18 3.96
CA TYR A 837 -10.75 29.98 3.81
C TYR A 837 -9.90 28.71 3.66
N GLY A 838 -10.52 27.56 3.95
CA GLY A 838 -9.89 26.24 3.81
C GLY A 838 -10.85 25.10 4.21
N THR A 839 -10.43 23.85 4.03
CA THR A 839 -11.20 22.66 4.41
C THR A 839 -11.02 22.27 5.89
N SER A 840 -10.07 22.90 6.58
CA SER A 840 -9.85 22.78 8.01
C SER A 840 -10.48 23.95 8.78
N ALA A 841 -10.99 23.67 9.98
CA ALA A 841 -11.56 24.70 10.84
C ALA A 841 -10.50 25.74 11.27
N ASN A 842 -10.98 26.95 11.53
CA ASN A 842 -10.26 28.15 11.93
C ASN A 842 -9.20 28.63 10.92
N PRO A 843 -9.56 28.87 9.65
CA PRO A 843 -8.62 29.38 8.65
C PRO A 843 -8.05 30.74 9.08
N THR A 844 -6.78 30.97 8.74
CA THR A 844 -6.07 32.23 9.03
C THR A 844 -5.51 32.82 7.74
N THR A 845 -4.83 33.97 7.78
CA THR A 845 -4.15 34.51 6.60
C THR A 845 -2.99 33.64 6.08
N ALA A 846 -2.60 32.57 6.79
CA ALA A 846 -1.70 31.54 6.28
C ALA A 846 -2.42 30.48 5.41
N SER A 847 -3.76 30.45 5.44
CA SER A 847 -4.60 29.66 4.55
C SER A 847 -4.81 30.38 3.21
N SER A 848 -5.68 29.85 2.36
CA SER A 848 -6.09 30.56 1.13
C SER A 848 -6.82 31.86 1.48
N THR A 849 -6.52 32.93 0.76
CA THR A 849 -7.11 34.27 1.01
C THR A 849 -7.66 34.92 -0.25
N VAL A 850 -8.68 35.76 -0.07
CA VAL A 850 -9.20 36.68 -1.09
C VAL A 850 -9.15 38.09 -0.51
N ALA A 851 -8.27 38.93 -1.04
CA ALA A 851 -8.15 40.32 -0.61
C ALA A 851 -9.36 41.15 -1.05
N SER A 852 -9.78 42.08 -0.20
CA SER A 852 -10.94 42.98 -0.42
C SER A 852 -10.62 44.43 -0.06
N GLY A 853 -9.37 44.83 -0.28
CA GLY A 853 -8.89 46.20 -0.11
C GLY A 853 -8.42 46.53 1.31
N SER A 854 -8.61 47.78 1.72
CA SER A 854 -8.18 48.37 3.00
C SER A 854 -9.32 49.22 3.59
N GLY A 855 -9.14 49.76 4.80
CA GLY A 855 -10.13 50.62 5.48
C GLY A 855 -11.31 49.87 6.13
N THR A 856 -12.19 50.64 6.78
CA THR A 856 -13.39 50.14 7.47
C THR A 856 -14.58 49.94 6.52
N GLY A 857 -15.62 49.25 6.99
CA GLY A 857 -16.86 49.02 6.25
C GLY A 857 -17.02 47.59 5.70
N SER A 858 -18.15 47.38 5.04
CA SER A 858 -18.56 46.08 4.52
C SER A 858 -17.85 45.77 3.21
N PHE A 859 -17.55 44.50 3.01
CA PHE A 859 -16.94 44.00 1.78
C PHE A 859 -17.46 42.60 1.46
N THR A 860 -17.49 42.30 0.17
CA THR A 860 -17.79 40.98 -0.38
C THR A 860 -16.58 40.44 -1.11
N ALA A 861 -16.38 39.14 -1.05
CA ALA A 861 -15.30 38.44 -1.73
C ALA A 861 -15.87 37.18 -2.40
N ASN A 862 -15.60 37.03 -3.70
CA ASN A 862 -15.91 35.80 -4.40
C ASN A 862 -14.74 34.84 -4.24
N VAL A 863 -15.00 33.73 -3.58
CA VAL A 863 -14.06 32.61 -3.47
C VAL A 863 -14.34 31.68 -4.63
N SER A 864 -13.34 31.41 -5.47
CA SER A 864 -13.45 30.56 -6.67
C SER A 864 -12.42 29.42 -6.65
N GLY A 865 -12.56 28.44 -7.54
CA GLY A 865 -11.66 27.29 -7.62
C GLY A 865 -11.84 26.29 -6.48
N LEU A 866 -13.03 26.26 -5.89
CA LEU A 866 -13.42 25.31 -4.84
C LEU A 866 -13.70 23.93 -5.45
N ALA A 867 -13.45 22.87 -4.68
CA ALA A 867 -13.89 21.53 -5.04
C ALA A 867 -15.40 21.39 -4.81
N ALA A 868 -16.10 20.67 -5.70
CA ALA A 868 -17.53 20.37 -5.55
C ALA A 868 -17.79 19.44 -4.35
N ASN A 869 -19.01 19.47 -3.80
CA ASN A 869 -19.43 18.67 -2.65
C ASN A 869 -18.46 18.69 -1.45
N THR A 870 -17.79 19.81 -1.23
CA THR A 870 -16.72 19.94 -0.25
C THR A 870 -17.07 21.02 0.75
N THR A 871 -16.94 20.69 2.04
CA THR A 871 -17.17 21.64 3.14
C THR A 871 -15.95 22.53 3.33
N TYR A 872 -16.17 23.84 3.24
CA TYR A 872 -15.18 24.87 3.49
C TYR A 872 -15.56 25.70 4.72
N TYR A 873 -14.54 26.09 5.47
CA TYR A 873 -14.62 27.05 6.57
C TYR A 873 -14.06 28.39 6.09
N VAL A 874 -14.69 29.49 6.50
CA VAL A 874 -14.36 30.85 6.05
C VAL A 874 -14.38 31.82 7.24
N ARG A 875 -13.45 32.77 7.25
CA ARG A 875 -13.41 33.89 8.19
C ARG A 875 -13.04 35.17 7.45
N ALA A 876 -13.69 36.27 7.79
CA ALA A 876 -13.21 37.59 7.40
C ALA A 876 -11.98 37.98 8.23
N TYR A 877 -11.00 38.63 7.62
CA TYR A 877 -9.82 39.16 8.31
C TYR A 877 -9.65 40.67 8.03
N ALA A 878 -9.01 41.36 8.97
CA ALA A 878 -8.57 42.75 8.81
C ALA A 878 -7.26 42.99 9.55
N THR A 879 -6.35 43.75 8.93
CA THR A 879 -4.99 43.99 9.41
C THR A 879 -4.73 45.48 9.52
N ASN A 880 -4.13 45.93 10.63
CA ASN A 880 -3.51 47.25 10.77
C ASN A 880 -2.10 47.11 11.35
N SER A 881 -1.47 48.22 11.76
CA SER A 881 -0.12 48.21 12.35
C SER A 881 0.02 47.40 13.64
N ASN A 882 -1.08 47.05 14.30
CA ASN A 882 -1.10 46.25 15.53
C ASN A 882 -1.30 44.74 15.27
N GLY A 883 -1.62 44.35 14.03
CA GLY A 883 -1.80 42.95 13.63
C GLY A 883 -3.13 42.66 12.93
N THR A 884 -3.44 41.36 12.80
CA THR A 884 -4.62 40.85 12.08
C THR A 884 -5.65 40.30 13.04
N SER A 885 -6.91 40.72 12.89
CA SER A 885 -8.06 40.12 13.56
C SER A 885 -8.90 39.29 12.58
N TYR A 886 -9.74 38.42 13.14
CA TYR A 886 -10.58 37.51 12.38
C TYR A 886 -12.01 37.48 12.93
N GLY A 887 -12.98 37.47 12.04
CA GLY A 887 -14.39 37.31 12.39
C GLY A 887 -14.73 35.89 12.84
N ALA A 888 -15.98 35.69 13.22
CA ALA A 888 -16.52 34.36 13.53
C ALA A 888 -16.39 33.43 12.31
N GLN A 889 -16.16 32.14 12.55
CA GLN A 889 -16.14 31.16 11.48
C GLN A 889 -17.54 30.95 10.92
N GLN A 890 -17.63 30.90 9.59
CA GLN A 890 -18.76 30.34 8.86
C GLN A 890 -18.29 29.07 8.15
N SER A 891 -19.24 28.20 7.81
CA SER A 891 -18.97 27.05 6.95
C SER A 891 -20.06 26.92 5.90
N PHE A 892 -19.70 26.37 4.75
CA PHE A 892 -20.63 26.03 3.67
C PHE A 892 -20.11 24.79 2.93
N THR A 893 -21.01 24.08 2.27
CA THR A 893 -20.67 22.95 1.40
C THR A 893 -21.00 23.35 -0.02
N THR A 894 -20.02 23.29 -0.93
CA THR A 894 -20.24 23.54 -2.36
C THR A 894 -21.28 22.57 -2.91
N VAL A 895 -22.09 23.00 -3.88
CA VAL A 895 -23.08 22.09 -4.47
C VAL A 895 -22.40 21.00 -5.28
N ASN A 896 -23.12 19.90 -5.55
CA ASN A 896 -22.68 18.92 -6.54
C ASN A 896 -22.55 19.59 -7.91
N GLN A 897 -21.49 19.25 -8.65
CA GLN A 897 -21.34 19.68 -10.02
C GLN A 897 -22.25 18.83 -10.91
N THR A 898 -23.26 19.45 -11.53
CA THR A 898 -24.08 18.78 -12.56
C THR A 898 -23.42 19.00 -13.91
N ILE A 899 -22.71 17.97 -14.39
CA ILE A 899 -22.05 18.00 -15.69
C ILE A 899 -23.03 17.53 -16.77
N THR A 900 -23.27 18.36 -17.78
CA THR A 900 -24.13 18.04 -18.92
C THR A 900 -23.25 17.82 -20.14
N TYR A 901 -23.37 16.65 -20.77
CA TYR A 901 -22.62 16.29 -21.97
C TYR A 901 -23.46 16.49 -23.23
N CYS A 902 -22.79 16.75 -24.36
CA CYS A 902 -23.44 16.79 -25.66
C CYS A 902 -24.13 15.45 -26.00
N THR A 903 -25.22 15.52 -26.77
CA THR A 903 -25.91 14.32 -27.28
C THR A 903 -25.05 13.62 -28.33
N SER A 904 -24.98 12.30 -28.27
CA SER A 904 -24.34 11.47 -29.29
C SER A 904 -25.09 10.15 -29.42
N LYS A 905 -25.26 9.62 -30.65
CA LYS A 905 -25.96 8.34 -30.89
C LYS A 905 -25.73 7.76 -32.30
N GLY A 906 -25.85 6.45 -32.42
CA GLY A 906 -26.17 5.79 -33.69
C GLY A 906 -27.69 5.78 -33.95
N ASN A 907 -28.11 5.88 -35.20
CA ASN A 907 -29.53 5.79 -35.59
C ASN A 907 -29.98 4.34 -35.85
N SER A 908 -29.04 3.43 -36.09
CA SER A 908 -29.27 2.01 -36.33
C SER A 908 -28.15 1.19 -35.70
N VAL A 909 -28.55 0.17 -34.93
CA VAL A 909 -27.67 -0.91 -34.43
C VAL A 909 -28.04 -2.26 -35.06
N THR A 910 -28.72 -2.20 -36.21
CA THR A 910 -29.37 -3.38 -36.79
C THR A 910 -28.36 -4.38 -37.33
N ASP A 911 -27.21 -3.90 -37.78
CA ASP A 911 -26.17 -4.72 -38.41
C ASP A 911 -24.90 -4.80 -37.54
N GLU A 912 -24.64 -3.78 -36.73
CA GLU A 912 -23.48 -3.62 -35.84
C GLU A 912 -23.81 -2.92 -34.50
N TRP A 913 -23.10 -3.25 -33.42
CA TRP A 913 -23.21 -2.60 -32.10
C TRP A 913 -21.92 -2.74 -31.28
N ILE A 914 -21.77 -1.99 -30.18
CA ILE A 914 -20.67 -2.18 -29.24
C ILE A 914 -20.99 -3.43 -28.42
N ASP A 915 -20.21 -4.48 -28.56
CA ASP A 915 -20.46 -5.77 -27.90
C ASP A 915 -19.79 -5.87 -26.51
N LEU A 916 -18.65 -5.19 -26.31
CA LEU A 916 -17.93 -5.21 -25.03
C LEU A 916 -17.29 -3.85 -24.76
N VAL A 917 -17.37 -3.42 -23.50
CA VAL A 917 -16.49 -2.41 -22.90
C VAL A 917 -15.98 -2.93 -21.56
N GLN A 918 -14.66 -3.13 -21.45
CA GLN A 918 -13.99 -3.37 -20.17
C GLN A 918 -12.95 -2.30 -19.92
N PHE A 919 -13.04 -1.63 -18.76
CA PHE A 919 -12.10 -0.59 -18.38
C PHE A 919 -12.08 -0.40 -16.87
N ALA A 920 -10.93 -0.66 -16.24
CA ALA A 920 -10.69 -0.31 -14.83
C ALA A 920 -11.75 -0.80 -13.82
N GLY A 921 -12.32 -1.99 -14.03
CA GLY A 921 -13.40 -2.57 -13.21
C GLY A 921 -14.80 -2.47 -13.84
N ILE A 922 -14.98 -1.65 -14.87
CA ILE A 922 -16.11 -1.78 -15.81
C ILE A 922 -15.91 -3.08 -16.59
N ASN A 923 -16.94 -3.91 -16.64
CA ASN A 923 -16.99 -5.12 -17.46
C ASN A 923 -18.42 -5.29 -17.99
N ARG A 924 -18.70 -4.73 -19.17
CA ARG A 924 -20.04 -4.71 -19.76
C ARG A 924 -20.03 -5.35 -21.14
N THR A 925 -20.76 -6.44 -21.28
CA THR A 925 -21.14 -7.03 -22.56
C THR A 925 -22.54 -6.53 -22.94
N SER A 926 -22.73 -6.07 -24.17
CA SER A 926 -23.98 -5.48 -24.68
C SER A 926 -24.47 -6.20 -25.94
N GLY A 927 -25.78 -6.08 -26.20
CA GLY A 927 -26.37 -6.39 -27.50
C GLY A 927 -26.67 -5.12 -28.29
N ALA A 928 -27.46 -5.22 -29.37
CA ALA A 928 -27.92 -4.07 -30.14
C ALA A 928 -28.92 -3.18 -29.34
N GLU A 929 -28.44 -2.14 -28.65
CA GLU A 929 -29.24 -1.36 -27.69
C GLU A 929 -29.65 0.06 -28.16
N ALA A 930 -30.30 0.16 -29.32
CA ALA A 930 -30.94 1.38 -29.82
C ALA A 930 -30.00 2.59 -30.03
N GLY A 931 -28.69 2.36 -30.16
CA GLY A 931 -27.70 3.33 -30.67
C GLY A 931 -27.17 4.36 -29.66
N TYR A 932 -27.79 4.49 -28.47
CA TYR A 932 -27.19 5.16 -27.33
C TYR A 932 -27.58 4.47 -26.01
N LYS A 933 -26.58 4.20 -25.16
CA LYS A 933 -26.80 3.67 -23.83
C LYS A 933 -26.08 4.48 -22.73
N ASP A 934 -26.85 4.91 -21.73
CA ASP A 934 -26.28 5.47 -20.49
C ASP A 934 -25.99 4.36 -19.47
N ASN A 935 -24.71 4.08 -19.27
CA ASN A 935 -24.19 3.08 -18.34
C ASN A 935 -23.48 3.72 -17.13
N THR A 936 -23.77 4.97 -16.78
CA THR A 936 -23.06 5.64 -15.67
C THR A 936 -23.30 5.13 -14.26
N ALA A 937 -24.17 4.14 -14.08
CA ALA A 937 -24.20 3.36 -12.84
C ALA A 937 -22.96 2.45 -12.69
N LEU A 938 -22.27 2.13 -13.79
CA LEU A 938 -21.05 1.34 -13.81
C LEU A 938 -19.83 2.25 -13.68
N VAL A 939 -19.01 1.99 -12.65
CA VAL A 939 -17.89 2.84 -12.26
C VAL A 939 -16.58 2.08 -12.40
N GLY A 940 -15.66 2.59 -13.23
CA GLY A 940 -14.27 2.14 -13.30
C GLY A 940 -13.37 3.00 -12.42
N SER A 941 -12.40 2.43 -11.72
CA SER A 941 -11.49 3.17 -10.83
C SER A 941 -10.07 3.21 -11.39
N VAL A 942 -9.54 4.42 -11.62
CA VAL A 942 -8.20 4.63 -12.18
C VAL A 942 -7.36 5.55 -11.31
N ALA A 943 -6.05 5.36 -11.31
CA ALA A 943 -5.13 6.21 -10.57
C ALA A 943 -4.45 7.24 -11.47
N ARG A 944 -4.28 8.45 -10.94
CA ARG A 944 -3.62 9.54 -11.66
C ARG A 944 -2.17 9.17 -12.03
N GLY A 945 -1.78 9.40 -13.28
CA GLY A 945 -0.45 9.05 -13.79
C GLY A 945 -0.24 7.56 -14.08
N SER A 946 -1.27 6.71 -13.98
CA SER A 946 -1.20 5.29 -14.36
C SER A 946 -1.54 5.08 -15.84
N SER A 947 -1.23 3.90 -16.36
CA SER A 947 -1.74 3.42 -17.64
C SER A 947 -2.60 2.17 -17.42
N VAL A 948 -3.80 2.16 -17.99
CA VAL A 948 -4.77 1.07 -17.85
C VAL A 948 -5.26 0.66 -19.24
N SER A 949 -5.35 -0.63 -19.50
CA SER A 949 -5.88 -1.13 -20.77
C SER A 949 -7.41 -1.00 -20.81
N ILE A 950 -7.94 -0.48 -21.91
CA ILE A 950 -9.35 -0.61 -22.28
C ILE A 950 -9.51 -1.77 -23.26
N TYR A 951 -10.62 -2.50 -23.15
CA TYR A 951 -10.98 -3.60 -24.03
C TYR A 951 -12.35 -3.34 -24.67
N LEU A 952 -12.44 -3.49 -25.98
CA LEU A 952 -13.61 -3.15 -26.80
C LEU A 952 -13.92 -4.30 -27.77
N SER A 953 -15.17 -4.62 -28.08
CA SER A 953 -15.50 -5.46 -29.25
C SER A 953 -16.70 -4.90 -30.01
N ALA A 954 -16.75 -5.19 -31.30
CA ALA A 954 -17.93 -4.94 -32.15
C ALA A 954 -18.73 -6.24 -32.29
N GLY A 955 -20.05 -6.14 -32.12
CA GLY A 955 -21.00 -7.20 -32.47
C GLY A 955 -21.54 -6.97 -33.88
N PHE A 956 -21.76 -8.04 -34.62
CA PHE A 956 -22.34 -7.97 -35.97
C PHE A 956 -23.48 -8.97 -36.12
N LYS A 957 -24.53 -8.57 -36.82
CA LYS A 957 -25.68 -9.45 -37.12
C LYS A 957 -25.35 -10.53 -38.15
N SER A 958 -24.59 -10.20 -39.20
CA SER A 958 -24.22 -11.16 -40.24
C SER A 958 -22.82 -10.95 -40.82
N THR A 959 -22.53 -9.76 -41.36
CA THR A 959 -21.26 -9.45 -42.03
C THR A 959 -20.47 -8.49 -41.17
N ALA A 960 -19.22 -8.83 -40.89
CA ALA A 960 -18.32 -7.93 -40.19
C ALA A 960 -17.86 -6.82 -41.13
N TYR A 961 -18.12 -5.57 -40.73
CA TYR A 961 -17.67 -4.36 -41.40
C TYR A 961 -16.56 -3.69 -40.59
N THR A 962 -15.76 -2.84 -41.24
CA THR A 962 -14.76 -2.04 -40.52
C THR A 962 -15.46 -0.98 -39.69
N GLU A 963 -15.42 -1.18 -38.38
CA GLU A 963 -15.96 -0.25 -37.40
C GLU A 963 -14.87 0.65 -36.84
N PHE A 964 -15.19 1.92 -36.65
CA PHE A 964 -14.29 2.91 -36.08
C PHE A 964 -14.68 3.19 -34.64
N PHE A 965 -13.76 2.92 -33.72
CA PHE A 965 -13.90 3.19 -32.29
C PHE A 965 -13.22 4.49 -31.93
N ALA A 966 -13.84 5.25 -31.03
CA ALA A 966 -13.21 6.33 -30.31
C ALA A 966 -13.70 6.37 -28.86
N VAL A 967 -12.78 6.65 -27.93
CA VAL A 967 -13.05 6.70 -26.50
C VAL A 967 -12.54 8.02 -25.95
N TRP A 968 -13.40 8.74 -25.24
CA TRP A 968 -13.04 9.96 -24.53
C TRP A 968 -13.23 9.83 -23.02
N ILE A 969 -12.36 10.46 -22.23
CA ILE A 969 -12.53 10.60 -20.77
C ILE A 969 -12.36 12.07 -20.41
N ASP A 970 -13.40 12.68 -19.83
CA ASP A 970 -13.44 14.08 -19.42
C ASP A 970 -12.56 14.31 -18.16
N PHE A 971 -11.23 14.29 -18.32
CA PHE A 971 -10.29 14.36 -17.21
C PHE A 971 -10.33 15.69 -16.47
N ASN A 972 -10.79 16.76 -17.11
CA ASN A 972 -10.91 18.08 -16.52
C ASN A 972 -12.31 18.35 -15.91
N GLN A 973 -13.24 17.40 -16.03
CA GLN A 973 -14.61 17.44 -15.51
C GLN A 973 -15.39 18.68 -15.96
N ASN A 974 -15.19 19.11 -17.22
CA ASN A 974 -15.80 20.33 -17.76
C ASN A 974 -17.11 20.08 -18.54
N GLY A 975 -17.48 18.81 -18.80
CA GLY A 975 -18.68 18.45 -19.56
C GLY A 975 -18.54 18.48 -21.07
N THR A 976 -17.33 18.71 -21.56
CA THR A 976 -16.95 18.61 -22.96
C THR A 976 -15.88 17.54 -23.11
N PHE A 977 -15.77 16.96 -24.32
CA PHE A 977 -14.72 16.00 -24.63
C PHE A 977 -13.72 16.69 -25.56
N ASP A 978 -12.68 17.27 -24.96
CA ASP A 978 -11.65 18.02 -25.65
C ASP A 978 -10.74 17.08 -26.48
N ALA A 979 -9.96 17.65 -27.41
CA ALA A 979 -9.04 16.86 -28.23
C ALA A 979 -7.99 16.08 -27.40
N ALA A 980 -7.59 16.63 -26.25
CA ALA A 980 -6.65 15.97 -25.33
C ALA A 980 -7.29 14.84 -24.50
N GLU A 981 -8.62 14.70 -24.58
CA GLU A 981 -9.41 13.73 -23.81
C GLU A 981 -9.81 12.53 -24.65
N LEU A 982 -9.48 12.51 -25.95
CA LEU A 982 -9.53 11.31 -26.78
C LEU A 982 -8.41 10.35 -26.33
N VAL A 983 -8.78 9.30 -25.62
CA VAL A 983 -7.84 8.36 -24.98
C VAL A 983 -7.57 7.11 -25.80
N ALA A 984 -8.49 6.75 -26.70
CA ALA A 984 -8.30 5.66 -27.66
C ALA A 984 -9.05 5.97 -28.95
N SER A 985 -8.46 5.62 -30.09
CA SER A 985 -9.13 5.69 -31.38
C SER A 985 -8.52 4.69 -32.35
N GLY A 986 -9.34 4.05 -33.17
CA GLY A 986 -8.87 3.14 -34.22
C GLY A 986 -10.01 2.53 -35.01
N SER A 987 -9.70 1.65 -35.94
CA SER A 987 -10.67 0.89 -36.71
C SER A 987 -10.30 -0.57 -36.83
N SER A 988 -11.32 -1.44 -36.84
CA SER A 988 -11.14 -2.87 -37.08
C SER A 988 -12.41 -3.50 -37.60
N LYS A 989 -12.26 -4.56 -38.42
CA LYS A 989 -13.35 -5.45 -38.81
C LYS A 989 -13.45 -6.70 -37.94
N LEU A 990 -12.59 -6.84 -36.95
CA LEU A 990 -12.55 -8.01 -36.08
C LEU A 990 -13.67 -7.93 -35.06
N ALA A 991 -14.45 -9.00 -34.95
CA ALA A 991 -15.41 -9.19 -33.86
C ALA A 991 -14.74 -9.65 -32.54
N THR A 992 -13.42 -9.89 -32.55
CA THR A 992 -12.66 -10.25 -31.36
C THR A 992 -12.44 -9.05 -30.46
N THR A 993 -12.19 -9.27 -29.17
CA THR A 993 -11.81 -8.19 -28.25
C THR A 993 -10.55 -7.46 -28.72
N LEU A 994 -10.66 -6.14 -28.84
CA LEU A 994 -9.61 -5.19 -29.15
C LEU A 994 -9.11 -4.55 -27.86
N THR A 995 -7.85 -4.11 -27.82
CA THR A 995 -7.26 -3.42 -26.66
C THR A 995 -6.50 -2.16 -27.02
N TYR A 996 -6.54 -1.18 -26.14
CA TYR A 996 -5.74 0.03 -26.22
C TYR A 996 -5.23 0.44 -24.83
N SER A 997 -4.00 0.92 -24.73
CA SER A 997 -3.46 1.40 -23.45
C SER A 997 -3.85 2.87 -23.23
N VAL A 998 -4.67 3.12 -22.22
CA VAL A 998 -5.13 4.46 -21.85
C VAL A 998 -4.23 5.03 -20.76
N ALA A 999 -3.51 6.10 -21.07
CA ALA A 999 -2.73 6.85 -20.10
C ALA A 999 -3.63 7.84 -19.34
N ILE A 1000 -3.58 7.81 -18.01
CA ILE A 1000 -4.32 8.73 -17.15
C ILE A 1000 -3.43 9.94 -16.83
N PRO A 1001 -3.75 11.16 -17.28
CA PRO A 1001 -2.90 12.33 -17.07
C PRO A 1001 -2.65 12.61 -15.59
N THR A 1002 -1.44 13.03 -15.22
CA THR A 1002 -1.11 13.50 -13.86
C THR A 1002 -1.88 14.76 -13.46
N THR A 1003 -2.52 15.42 -14.43
CA THR A 1003 -3.38 16.60 -14.26
C THR A 1003 -4.87 16.28 -14.12
N ALA A 1004 -5.29 15.02 -14.30
CA ALA A 1004 -6.71 14.64 -14.22
C ALA A 1004 -7.31 14.97 -12.84
N LEU A 1005 -8.49 15.60 -12.79
CA LEU A 1005 -9.14 15.94 -11.53
C LEU A 1005 -9.60 14.69 -10.78
N LEU A 1006 -9.50 14.68 -9.44
CA LEU A 1006 -9.95 13.55 -8.63
C LEU A 1006 -11.48 13.46 -8.64
N GLY A 1007 -12.01 12.25 -8.44
CA GLY A 1007 -13.44 12.00 -8.37
C GLY A 1007 -14.01 11.41 -9.66
N ASN A 1008 -15.34 11.37 -9.73
CA ASN A 1008 -16.06 10.74 -10.84
C ASN A 1008 -16.12 11.67 -12.06
N THR A 1009 -15.83 11.12 -13.24
CA THR A 1009 -16.00 11.76 -14.53
C THR A 1009 -16.63 10.82 -15.55
N ARG A 1010 -17.04 11.33 -16.72
CA ARG A 1010 -17.63 10.55 -17.81
C ARG A 1010 -16.55 9.98 -18.73
N MET A 1011 -16.72 8.72 -19.09
CA MET A 1011 -16.09 8.11 -20.26
C MET A 1011 -17.15 7.88 -21.32
N ARG A 1012 -16.86 8.22 -22.58
CA ARG A 1012 -17.71 7.94 -23.74
C ARG A 1012 -17.01 6.98 -24.67
N VAL A 1013 -17.65 5.88 -25.03
CA VAL A 1013 -17.22 4.93 -26.05
C VAL A 1013 -18.16 5.09 -27.25
N SER A 1014 -17.63 5.40 -28.42
CA SER A 1014 -18.40 5.52 -29.66
C SER A 1014 -17.84 4.59 -30.71
N MET A 1015 -18.73 3.87 -31.40
CA MET A 1015 -18.41 3.00 -32.52
C MET A 1015 -19.29 3.37 -33.72
N LYS A 1016 -18.69 3.53 -34.90
CA LYS A 1016 -19.39 3.96 -36.11
C LYS A 1016 -18.82 3.29 -37.36
N TYR A 1017 -19.72 2.95 -38.28
CA TYR A 1017 -19.35 2.43 -39.59
C TYR A 1017 -18.74 3.51 -40.51
N ASN A 1018 -17.66 3.14 -41.22
CA ASN A 1018 -17.10 3.86 -42.36
C ASN A 1018 -16.48 5.26 -42.09
N ALA A 1019 -16.40 5.71 -40.84
CA ALA A 1019 -15.64 6.92 -40.47
C ALA A 1019 -15.37 6.98 -38.96
N ALA A 1020 -14.27 7.63 -38.58
CA ALA A 1020 -13.97 7.94 -37.19
C ALA A 1020 -15.11 8.76 -36.55
N PRO A 1021 -15.66 8.32 -35.41
CA PRO A 1021 -16.67 9.10 -34.71
C PRO A 1021 -16.05 10.29 -33.97
N THR A 1022 -16.86 11.32 -33.78
CA THR A 1022 -16.63 12.49 -32.94
C THR A 1022 -17.46 12.36 -31.66
N ALA A 1023 -17.07 13.08 -30.61
CA ALA A 1023 -17.71 12.92 -29.31
C ALA A 1023 -19.19 13.37 -29.27
N CYS A 1024 -19.61 14.23 -30.20
CA CYS A 1024 -20.88 14.94 -30.18
C CYS A 1024 -21.60 14.87 -31.54
N GLU A 1025 -21.98 13.68 -32.01
CA GLU A 1025 -22.65 13.52 -33.29
C GLU A 1025 -23.76 12.47 -33.28
N ALA A 1026 -24.64 12.54 -34.27
CA ALA A 1026 -25.55 11.45 -34.60
C ALA A 1026 -25.14 10.85 -35.95
N PHE A 1027 -24.97 9.53 -36.02
CA PHE A 1027 -24.55 8.83 -37.23
C PHE A 1027 -25.50 7.70 -37.62
N SER A 1028 -25.41 7.24 -38.87
CA SER A 1028 -26.38 6.29 -39.43
C SER A 1028 -26.32 4.91 -38.78
N TYR A 1029 -25.12 4.34 -38.60
CA TYR A 1029 -24.93 2.97 -38.14
C TYR A 1029 -23.81 2.86 -37.10
N GLY A 1030 -24.09 2.16 -36.00
CA GLY A 1030 -23.21 1.97 -34.84
C GLY A 1030 -23.87 2.38 -33.51
N GLU A 1031 -23.06 2.56 -32.47
CA GLU A 1031 -23.55 2.77 -31.10
C GLU A 1031 -22.64 3.70 -30.28
N VAL A 1032 -23.23 4.33 -29.27
CA VAL A 1032 -22.54 5.15 -28.28
C VAL A 1032 -22.91 4.68 -26.87
N GLU A 1033 -21.92 4.47 -26.02
CA GLU A 1033 -22.11 4.11 -24.62
C GLU A 1033 -21.35 5.06 -23.68
N ASP A 1034 -22.00 5.47 -22.59
CA ASP A 1034 -21.44 6.38 -21.60
C ASP A 1034 -21.26 5.68 -20.24
N TYR A 1035 -20.09 5.85 -19.60
CA TYR A 1035 -19.70 5.20 -18.34
C TYR A 1035 -19.13 6.21 -17.33
N THR A 1036 -19.01 5.81 -16.06
CA THR A 1036 -18.36 6.63 -15.02
C THR A 1036 -16.94 6.11 -14.71
N VAL A 1037 -15.98 7.02 -14.63
CA VAL A 1037 -14.60 6.74 -14.23
C VAL A 1037 -14.27 7.54 -12.96
N SER A 1038 -13.87 6.87 -11.89
CA SER A 1038 -13.42 7.46 -10.64
C SER A 1038 -11.90 7.60 -10.63
N VAL A 1039 -11.40 8.83 -10.64
CA VAL A 1039 -9.96 9.14 -10.62
C VAL A 1039 -9.47 9.32 -9.18
N THR A 1040 -8.49 8.52 -8.76
CA THR A 1040 -7.94 8.50 -7.40
C THR A 1040 -6.49 8.95 -7.34
N ALA A 1041 -6.03 9.36 -6.14
CA ALA A 1041 -4.69 9.90 -5.90
C ALA A 1041 -3.58 8.84 -5.82
N ALA A 1042 -3.91 7.56 -5.63
CA ALA A 1042 -2.95 6.45 -5.51
C ALA A 1042 -3.48 5.19 -6.18
N ALA A 1043 -2.57 4.36 -6.71
CA ALA A 1043 -2.88 3.13 -7.43
C ALA A 1043 -3.73 2.16 -6.58
N GLY A 1044 -4.98 1.97 -6.99
CA GLY A 1044 -5.83 0.83 -6.61
C GLY A 1044 -5.94 -0.13 -7.80
N ALA A 1045 -5.96 -1.43 -7.48
CA ALA A 1045 -6.11 -2.63 -8.33
C ALA A 1045 -5.49 -2.62 -9.75
N PRO A 1046 -4.62 -3.58 -10.10
CA PRO A 1046 -4.19 -3.74 -11.49
C PRO A 1046 -5.42 -3.99 -12.37
N GLY A 1047 -5.48 -3.31 -13.52
CA GLY A 1047 -6.50 -3.58 -14.53
C GLY A 1047 -6.49 -5.06 -14.93
N ILE A 1048 -7.66 -5.56 -15.35
CA ILE A 1048 -7.78 -6.92 -15.89
C ILE A 1048 -6.92 -6.99 -17.14
N ASP A 1049 -5.89 -7.83 -17.15
CA ASP A 1049 -5.11 -8.10 -18.36
C ASP A 1049 -5.84 -9.18 -19.16
N ASN A 1050 -6.34 -8.83 -20.35
CA ASN A 1050 -6.84 -9.79 -21.34
C ASN A 1050 -5.73 -10.05 -22.38
N PRO A 1051 -4.94 -11.14 -22.23
CA PRO A 1051 -3.81 -11.43 -23.09
C PRO A 1051 -4.21 -11.87 -24.51
N PHE A 1052 -5.50 -12.06 -24.78
CA PHE A 1052 -6.04 -12.47 -26.08
C PHE A 1052 -6.61 -11.31 -26.89
N ALA A 1053 -6.60 -10.09 -26.35
CA ALA A 1053 -7.11 -8.93 -27.04
C ALA A 1053 -6.12 -8.46 -28.12
N SER A 1054 -6.60 -8.26 -29.35
CA SER A 1054 -5.80 -7.70 -30.44
C SER A 1054 -5.66 -6.19 -30.25
N GLN A 1055 -4.54 -5.58 -30.64
CA GLN A 1055 -4.41 -4.13 -30.50
C GLN A 1055 -5.41 -3.41 -31.41
N LEU A 1056 -6.15 -2.44 -30.87
CA LEU A 1056 -6.97 -1.52 -31.67
C LEU A 1056 -6.02 -0.70 -32.55
N GLY A 1057 -5.96 -1.03 -33.83
CA GLY A 1057 -5.13 -0.38 -34.84
C GLY A 1057 -5.93 0.56 -35.75
N ASN A 1058 -5.33 0.95 -36.87
CA ASN A 1058 -6.03 1.55 -38.01
C ASN A 1058 -5.87 0.56 -39.17
N GLU A 1059 -6.87 -0.29 -39.42
CA GLU A 1059 -6.77 -1.26 -40.52
C GLU A 1059 -6.74 -0.53 -41.88
N ASP A 1060 -5.65 -0.69 -42.64
CA ASP A 1060 -5.48 -0.24 -44.02
C ASP A 1060 -5.88 -1.38 -45.00
N PRO A 1061 -6.64 -1.14 -46.09
CA PRO A 1061 -7.44 -2.19 -46.74
C PRO A 1061 -6.74 -3.20 -47.68
N SER A 1062 -5.43 -3.16 -47.94
CA SER A 1062 -4.82 -4.04 -48.95
C SER A 1062 -3.42 -4.57 -48.57
N SER A 1063 -3.21 -5.89 -48.62
CA SER A 1063 -1.91 -6.54 -48.43
C SER A 1063 -1.80 -7.85 -49.24
N PHE A 1064 -0.60 -8.43 -49.36
CA PHE A 1064 -0.43 -9.78 -49.91
C PHE A 1064 0.59 -10.61 -49.15
N THR A 1065 0.39 -11.93 -49.14
CA THR A 1065 1.30 -12.94 -48.56
C THR A 1065 1.99 -13.74 -49.66
N VAL A 1066 3.18 -14.26 -49.34
CA VAL A 1066 4.08 -14.96 -50.28
C VAL A 1066 4.51 -16.28 -49.64
N PHE A 1067 4.06 -17.42 -50.16
CA PHE A 1067 4.36 -18.73 -49.60
C PHE A 1067 4.49 -19.82 -50.69
N PRO A 1068 5.33 -20.85 -50.52
CA PRO A 1068 6.32 -20.99 -49.45
C PRO A 1068 7.47 -19.97 -49.61
N ASN A 1069 8.01 -19.51 -48.49
CA ASN A 1069 9.22 -18.70 -48.45
C ASN A 1069 10.15 -19.24 -47.36
N PRO A 1070 11.27 -19.92 -47.70
CA PRO A 1070 11.89 -20.02 -49.02
C PRO A 1070 11.09 -20.84 -50.07
N ALA A 1071 11.18 -20.46 -51.34
CA ALA A 1071 10.53 -21.10 -52.48
C ALA A 1071 11.52 -21.94 -53.30
N SER A 1072 11.13 -23.15 -53.72
CA SER A 1072 11.94 -23.99 -54.62
C SER A 1072 11.65 -23.69 -56.08
N ASN A 1073 10.49 -24.07 -56.61
CA ASN A 1073 10.15 -23.85 -58.03
C ASN A 1073 8.92 -22.95 -58.22
N GLN A 1074 8.17 -22.70 -57.15
CA GLN A 1074 6.91 -21.98 -57.21
C GLN A 1074 6.72 -21.17 -55.93
N VAL A 1075 6.07 -20.02 -56.06
CA VAL A 1075 5.63 -19.19 -54.95
C VAL A 1075 4.19 -18.76 -55.20
N THR A 1076 3.32 -18.99 -54.22
CA THR A 1076 1.92 -18.55 -54.22
C THR A 1076 1.84 -17.15 -53.64
N ILE A 1077 1.16 -16.29 -54.37
CA ILE A 1077 0.83 -14.92 -53.98
C ILE A 1077 -0.63 -14.89 -53.61
N GLN A 1078 -0.90 -14.63 -52.35
CA GLN A 1078 -2.27 -14.50 -51.86
C GLN A 1078 -2.59 -13.03 -51.59
N LEU A 1079 -3.53 -12.51 -52.35
CA LEU A 1079 -4.02 -11.14 -52.25
C LEU A 1079 -5.09 -11.04 -51.15
N ASN A 1080 -4.90 -10.11 -50.22
CA ASN A 1080 -5.79 -9.84 -49.10
C ASN A 1080 -6.32 -8.41 -49.19
N GLY A 1081 -7.56 -8.26 -49.68
CA GLY A 1081 -8.21 -6.96 -49.82
C GLY A 1081 -7.83 -6.16 -51.08
N ILE A 1082 -7.18 -6.80 -52.05
CA ILE A 1082 -6.88 -6.24 -53.39
C ILE A 1082 -7.92 -6.79 -54.36
N GLU A 1083 -8.76 -5.92 -54.95
CA GLU A 1083 -9.84 -6.29 -55.88
C GLU A 1083 -9.57 -5.69 -57.27
N GLY A 1084 -9.25 -6.54 -58.24
CA GLY A 1084 -8.99 -6.15 -59.62
C GLY A 1084 -7.85 -6.94 -60.27
N ASN A 1085 -7.64 -6.75 -61.57
CA ASN A 1085 -6.48 -7.31 -62.27
C ASN A 1085 -5.25 -6.46 -61.93
N VAL A 1086 -4.41 -6.93 -61.01
CA VAL A 1086 -3.20 -6.21 -60.59
C VAL A 1086 -1.94 -6.83 -61.21
N MET A 1087 -0.93 -6.01 -61.48
CA MET A 1087 0.34 -6.47 -62.05
C MET A 1087 1.34 -6.74 -60.93
N MET A 1088 1.79 -7.99 -60.83
CA MET A 1088 2.91 -8.36 -59.97
C MET A 1088 4.23 -8.26 -60.72
N ARG A 1089 5.24 -7.69 -60.07
CA ARG A 1089 6.61 -7.58 -60.57
C ARG A 1089 7.59 -8.19 -59.56
N ILE A 1090 8.58 -8.93 -60.04
CA ILE A 1090 9.68 -9.47 -59.25
C ILE A 1090 10.95 -8.73 -59.64
N TYR A 1091 11.71 -8.27 -58.65
CA TYR A 1091 13.00 -7.60 -58.79
C TYR A 1091 14.10 -8.41 -58.11
N ASP A 1092 15.30 -8.41 -58.67
CA ASP A 1092 16.49 -8.86 -57.96
C ASP A 1092 16.94 -7.81 -56.92
N MET A 1093 17.92 -8.16 -56.07
CA MET A 1093 18.46 -7.24 -55.05
C MET A 1093 19.18 -6.00 -55.61
N ARG A 1094 19.44 -5.94 -56.92
CA ARG A 1094 20.01 -4.77 -57.60
C ARG A 1094 18.91 -3.85 -58.14
N GLY A 1095 17.64 -4.20 -57.94
CA GLY A 1095 16.48 -3.46 -58.45
C GLY A 1095 16.16 -3.75 -59.92
N ALA A 1096 16.79 -4.75 -60.54
CA ALA A 1096 16.47 -5.15 -61.90
C ALA A 1096 15.21 -6.02 -61.90
N MET A 1097 14.20 -5.66 -62.70
CA MET A 1097 12.97 -6.44 -62.84
C MET A 1097 13.26 -7.74 -63.59
N VAL A 1098 12.98 -8.88 -62.96
CA VAL A 1098 13.25 -10.23 -63.49
C VAL A 1098 11.98 -10.96 -63.93
N LYS A 1099 10.80 -10.57 -63.45
CA LYS A 1099 9.52 -11.17 -63.87
C LYS A 1099 8.37 -10.20 -63.71
N VAL A 1100 7.37 -10.28 -64.58
CA VAL A 1100 6.13 -9.50 -64.50
C VAL A 1100 4.96 -10.35 -64.99
N LEU A 1101 3.85 -10.36 -64.25
CA LEU A 1101 2.66 -11.12 -64.60
C LEU A 1101 1.39 -10.52 -63.98
N PRO A 1102 0.24 -10.61 -64.67
CA PRO A 1102 -1.05 -10.25 -64.10
C PRO A 1102 -1.50 -11.28 -63.06
N ILE A 1103 -2.12 -10.82 -61.98
CA ILE A 1103 -2.77 -11.62 -60.95
C ILE A 1103 -4.26 -11.30 -60.98
N ASN A 1104 -5.09 -12.32 -61.23
CA ASN A 1104 -6.54 -12.18 -61.46
C ASN A 1104 -7.37 -12.96 -60.43
N GLY A 1105 -6.76 -13.45 -59.35
CA GLY A 1105 -7.42 -14.30 -58.35
C GLY A 1105 -6.83 -14.13 -56.96
N ARG A 1106 -7.58 -14.56 -55.94
CA ARG A 1106 -7.20 -14.46 -54.52
C ARG A 1106 -5.85 -15.12 -54.23
N ASP A 1107 -5.63 -16.30 -54.80
CA ASP A 1107 -4.36 -17.02 -54.74
C ASP A 1107 -3.85 -17.18 -56.18
N THR A 1108 -2.58 -16.88 -56.42
CA THR A 1108 -1.94 -17.08 -57.74
C THR A 1108 -0.57 -17.69 -57.57
N ASP A 1109 -0.41 -18.85 -58.18
CA ASP A 1109 0.85 -19.56 -58.21
C ASP A 1109 1.77 -18.99 -59.28
N VAL A 1110 2.98 -18.63 -58.86
CA VAL A 1110 4.02 -18.06 -59.72
C VAL A 1110 5.18 -19.03 -59.82
N ASP A 1111 5.44 -19.50 -61.03
CA ASP A 1111 6.65 -20.27 -61.32
C ASP A 1111 7.89 -19.37 -61.14
N VAL A 1112 8.86 -19.81 -60.34
CA VAL A 1112 10.13 -19.12 -60.11
C VAL A 1112 11.33 -20.05 -60.37
N SER A 1113 11.12 -21.18 -61.05
CA SER A 1113 12.15 -22.18 -61.36
C SER A 1113 13.31 -21.62 -62.18
N ASP A 1114 13.03 -20.68 -63.09
CA ASP A 1114 14.02 -20.02 -63.94
C ASP A 1114 14.87 -18.94 -63.21
N LEU A 1115 14.52 -18.58 -61.97
CA LEU A 1115 15.27 -17.61 -61.18
C LEU A 1115 16.50 -18.28 -60.53
N ALA A 1116 17.66 -17.61 -60.60
CA ALA A 1116 18.85 -18.05 -59.89
C ALA A 1116 18.62 -18.05 -58.36
N LYS A 1117 19.32 -18.91 -57.62
CA LYS A 1117 19.25 -18.96 -56.15
C LYS A 1117 19.62 -17.59 -55.56
N GLY A 1118 18.78 -17.05 -54.68
CA GLY A 1118 18.96 -15.69 -54.15
C GLY A 1118 17.72 -15.07 -53.53
N VAL A 1119 17.84 -13.82 -53.08
CA VAL A 1119 16.74 -13.03 -52.51
C VAL A 1119 16.12 -12.17 -53.60
N TYR A 1120 14.80 -12.09 -53.64
CA TYR A 1120 14.04 -11.31 -54.61
C TYR A 1120 12.95 -10.49 -53.91
N ILE A 1121 12.57 -9.36 -54.51
CA ILE A 1121 11.50 -8.47 -54.05
C ILE A 1121 10.32 -8.60 -55.00
N ILE A 1122 9.16 -8.96 -54.47
CA ILE A 1122 7.88 -8.93 -55.18
C ILE A 1122 7.18 -7.62 -54.88
N SER A 1123 6.62 -6.99 -55.92
CA SER A 1123 5.84 -5.76 -55.86
C SER A 1123 4.49 -5.97 -56.55
N VAL A 1124 3.40 -5.52 -55.92
CA VAL A 1124 2.05 -5.52 -56.51
C VAL A 1124 1.57 -4.07 -56.53
N ASP A 1125 1.20 -3.56 -57.72
CA ASP A 1125 0.79 -2.16 -57.88
C ASP A 1125 -0.73 -2.00 -57.88
N GLU A 1126 -1.22 -1.12 -57.02
CA GLU A 1126 -2.43 -0.32 -57.26
C GLU A 1126 -2.03 1.15 -57.29
N GLU A 1127 -2.78 1.96 -58.03
CA GLU A 1127 -2.37 3.15 -58.78
C GLU A 1127 -1.60 4.29 -58.08
N LYS A 1128 -1.19 4.23 -56.80
CA LYS A 1128 -0.37 5.30 -56.17
C LYS A 1128 0.75 4.89 -55.20
N GLU A 1129 0.82 3.66 -54.67
CA GLU A 1129 2.01 3.15 -53.94
C GLU A 1129 2.15 1.62 -54.08
N ALA A 1130 3.35 1.14 -54.40
CA ALA A 1130 3.62 -0.27 -54.67
C ALA A 1130 3.88 -1.05 -53.37
N ILE A 1131 3.04 -2.04 -53.05
CA ILE A 1131 3.23 -2.90 -51.88
C ILE A 1131 4.31 -3.93 -52.20
N LYS A 1132 5.32 -4.09 -51.31
CA LYS A 1132 6.50 -4.95 -51.54
C LYS A 1132 6.68 -6.03 -50.47
N LYS A 1133 7.09 -7.23 -50.89
CA LYS A 1133 7.46 -8.37 -50.01
C LYS A 1133 8.70 -9.08 -50.55
N GLN A 1134 9.49 -9.70 -49.67
CA GLN A 1134 10.69 -10.44 -50.05
C GLN A 1134 10.44 -11.96 -50.05
N PHE A 1135 11.10 -12.68 -50.95
CA PHE A 1135 11.21 -14.14 -50.86
C PHE A 1135 12.59 -14.66 -51.24
N ILE A 1136 12.92 -15.85 -50.74
CA ILE A 1136 14.20 -16.52 -50.96
C ILE A 1136 13.98 -17.67 -51.95
N LYS A 1137 14.70 -17.66 -53.08
CA LYS A 1137 14.76 -18.77 -54.04
C LYS A 1137 15.88 -19.73 -53.63
N LEU A 1138 15.52 -20.99 -53.37
CA LEU A 1138 16.43 -22.09 -53.01
C LEU A 1138 17.19 -22.69 -54.18
#